data_AF-A0AAN8UEW9-F1
#
_entry.id   AF-A0AAN8UEW9-F1
#
_cell.length_a   1.000
_cell.length_b   1.000
_cell.length_c   1.000
_cell.angle_alpha   90.00
_cell.angle_beta   90.00
_cell.angle_gamma   90.00
#
_symmetry.space_group_name_H-M   'P 1'
#
loop_
_entity.id
_entity.type
_entity.pdbx_description
1 polymer ?
#
loop_
_entity_poly.entity_id
_entity_poly.type
_entity_poly.pdbx_seq_one_letter_code
_entity_poly.pdbx_strand_id
1 'polypeptide(L)'
;MKPHSRKLLAHNISFAFQSFTLRNLTLLRDAYLRNGIIGLTRYLAVSNSENNHHKRLALGFGIAGPTFLFVVLATFGYFTMKKWRGIKNPDSFKAEFVSRPGHFTFKKLKAATIGFHSSRIIERGAFGTVYKAFLFPSGTIAAVKRSKHTHESKTEFIAELTIIVLLRHKNLVQLQGWCVEKDELLLVYEFIPNGSLDKVPYQESSQGSGVPRWCHRYNIALGIASVLSYLHQECEQQVIHRDIKTRNRMLDGNFNPRLAPEYLQYGKSTEKTDIFSCGVVILEKKFHQLSLQYIIVSSKSLVLLEMGSSQIVKENSTIVCAILMGQSVEEMVSQMSCAKAQGADMVEIRLDFINNFRPQEHLQIILKNKPLPVIIAYRSKEDGGQYEVEEDARVEALLLAKEFGADYIEYEVKLASQLMTRQKQNQNDCSKIIVSYYVDGETPCKEDLSHLVAHMQSTGADIMKLVVSASDITELATIFHLLAHRQVPLTAYSTGERGLISQILGPKYGGFLIYGCIYENSVPGLPTLDSLRQTYKVNYLDADTRVFGLISKPVSHSKGPILHNPTFRHVGYNGIYVPLFVDDLKEFFSVYSSPDFTGFSLDTLAACFHCSVGIPYKEAIIQYCDEVHSLAQAIGAVNTIIRSSNGKLVGYNTDCEASITAIEDALKDRRYDNAEVHPTSPLNGKQFVVAGAGGAGRALAFGAKSRGARVTVFDIDFDRAKSLASAISGEARPFEGMETFGDYQLVFDSVYTPRKTRLLIEAEAAGAIVVSGVEMFLRQAVAQFQLFTGREAPEEQTRLFEKFSPPQDLETLIKQSPLPTLVTYRPIWEGGQYEGDEHKRQEALRIAMELGADSVDVELQVAHEFNESISGKKPEKFQVIVSSHNFHNTPSLESLGNLVARMQAAGADIVKIATTGLDITDVERIFQIMVHSQIPMIGIVMGERGVISRVLSPKYGAYLTYGAIEAGAISAPGQITAKDLLDLFNFRLIRPDTKINGVMGKPVGHSKSPLLFNVAFKSDGLNAIYVHLLVDDVEKFFNTYSTPDFGGCSCGIPHKEAALKCMDEIDPIAEKIGAINHIVRRQDGTLKGYNTDYVGAIEAIEDALRGSNGASNGSISPLAGRLIVVLGAGGAGKSLAYERAKDLADTIGAQAIRLEEAEHFDPEDNMILANCTSLAMKPHIDGTAMPKHALKRYCLVFDAVYTPKETRLLREAKETGAILVYGTDMLIRQGFEQYRNFTGLQPPEELFRELMEKHA
;
A
#
# COMPACT_ATOMS: atom_id res chain seq x y z
N MET A 1 -79.67 -11.72 19.42
CA MET A 1 -78.42 -11.76 20.19
C MET A 1 -77.31 -11.08 19.38
N LYS A 2 -76.80 -9.95 19.88
CA LYS A 2 -75.57 -9.28 19.39
C LYS A 2 -74.34 -10.03 19.92
N PRO A 3 -73.20 -10.04 19.21
CA PRO A 3 -71.91 -10.16 19.84
C PRO A 3 -71.13 -8.83 19.82
N HIS A 4 -70.24 -8.74 20.80
CA HIS A 4 -69.70 -7.53 21.40
C HIS A 4 -68.73 -6.69 20.55
N SER A 5 -68.87 -5.38 20.78
CA SER A 5 -67.89 -4.32 20.59
C SER A 5 -66.55 -4.60 21.28
N ARG A 6 -65.44 -4.55 20.52
CA ARG A 6 -64.11 -4.26 21.06
C ARG A 6 -63.70 -2.85 20.65
N LYS A 7 -63.51 -1.98 21.66
CA LYS A 7 -62.78 -0.72 21.54
C LYS A 7 -61.33 -1.02 21.12
N LEU A 8 -60.83 -0.36 20.09
CA LEU A 8 -59.40 -0.19 19.84
C LEU A 8 -59.08 1.29 20.07
N LEU A 9 -58.17 1.53 21.00
CA LEU A 9 -57.62 2.84 21.34
C LEU A 9 -56.95 3.44 20.10
N ALA A 10 -57.32 4.67 19.74
CA ALA A 10 -56.53 5.48 18.82
C ALA A 10 -55.25 5.91 19.55
N HIS A 11 -54.09 5.48 19.07
CA HIS A 11 -52.81 6.09 19.42
C HIS A 11 -52.52 7.17 18.39
N ASN A 12 -52.49 8.42 18.85
CA ASN A 12 -51.95 9.53 18.06
C ASN A 12 -50.44 9.32 17.95
N ILE A 13 -49.97 8.98 16.74
CA ILE A 13 -48.55 8.94 16.42
C ILE A 13 -48.18 10.34 15.92
N SER A 14 -47.35 11.07 16.68
CA SER A 14 -46.72 12.30 16.20
C SER A 14 -45.33 11.98 15.65
N PHE A 15 -45.04 12.44 14.44
CA PHE A 15 -43.69 12.39 13.88
C PHE A 15 -43.04 13.77 13.97
N ALA A 16 -41.84 13.84 14.50
CA ALA A 16 -40.99 15.03 14.44
C ALA A 16 -39.90 14.80 13.38
N PHE A 17 -39.78 15.70 12.41
CA PHE A 17 -38.75 15.68 11.38
C PHE A 17 -37.95 16.98 11.43
N GLN A 18 -36.62 16.89 11.38
CA GLN A 18 -35.71 18.05 11.51
C GLN A 18 -35.62 18.94 10.26
N SER A 19 -36.23 18.57 9.13
CA SER A 19 -36.55 19.53 8.05
C SER A 19 -37.76 19.05 7.25
N PHE A 20 -38.75 19.93 7.09
CA PHE A 20 -39.98 19.65 6.34
C PHE A 20 -40.25 20.84 5.41
N THR A 21 -40.27 20.60 4.09
CA THR A 21 -40.69 21.61 3.11
C THR A 21 -41.86 21.07 2.29
N LEU A 22 -42.95 21.85 2.24
CA LEU A 22 -44.27 21.54 1.65
C LEU A 22 -44.31 21.28 0.12
N ARG A 23 -43.15 21.12 -0.55
CA ARG A 23 -43.07 21.05 -2.02
C ARG A 23 -43.28 19.65 -2.63
N ASN A 24 -43.35 18.59 -1.83
CA ASN A 24 -43.49 17.21 -2.34
C ASN A 24 -44.66 16.45 -1.71
N LEU A 25 -45.89 16.97 -1.85
CA LEU A 25 -47.10 16.27 -1.41
C LEU A 25 -47.99 15.95 -2.61
N THR A 26 -48.09 14.67 -2.98
CA THR A 26 -49.07 14.19 -3.98
C THR A 26 -50.02 13.22 -3.31
N LEU A 27 -51.28 13.63 -3.10
CA LEU A 27 -52.35 12.77 -2.59
C LEU A 27 -52.85 11.86 -3.71
N LEU A 28 -52.90 10.55 -3.47
CA LEU A 28 -53.41 9.57 -4.43
C LEU A 28 -54.90 9.29 -4.17
N ARG A 29 -55.72 9.52 -5.21
CA ARG A 29 -57.19 9.31 -5.24
C ARG A 29 -57.94 10.16 -4.19
N ASP A 30 -58.96 9.63 -3.51
CA ASP A 30 -59.93 10.38 -2.69
C ASP A 30 -59.43 10.79 -1.29
N ALA A 31 -58.11 10.84 -1.07
CA ALA A 31 -57.51 11.29 0.18
C ALA A 31 -57.48 12.82 0.25
N TYR A 32 -57.80 13.40 1.41
CA TYR A 32 -57.76 14.86 1.62
C TYR A 32 -57.06 15.25 2.93
N LEU A 33 -56.52 16.46 2.95
CA LEU A 33 -55.85 17.08 4.10
C LEU A 33 -56.69 18.27 4.59
N ARG A 34 -57.17 18.25 5.84
CA ARG A 34 -57.89 19.38 6.45
C ARG A 34 -57.44 19.54 7.91
N ASN A 35 -56.99 20.74 8.29
CA ASN A 35 -56.48 21.06 9.63
C ASN A 35 -55.40 20.09 10.16
N GLY A 36 -54.49 19.63 9.30
CA GLY A 36 -53.37 18.78 9.70
C GLY A 36 -53.69 17.29 9.88
N ILE A 37 -54.91 16.85 9.55
CA ILE A 37 -55.33 15.44 9.63
C ILE A 37 -55.60 14.89 8.22
N ILE A 38 -55.10 13.67 7.93
CA ILE A 38 -55.28 12.96 6.65
C ILE A 38 -56.41 11.94 6.79
N GLY A 39 -57.38 11.96 5.87
CA GLY A 39 -58.51 11.01 5.83
C GLY A 39 -58.77 10.43 4.43
N LEU A 40 -59.40 9.24 4.38
CA LEU A 40 -59.76 8.51 3.15
C LEU A 40 -61.28 8.34 3.06
N THR A 41 -61.89 8.97 2.04
CA THR A 41 -63.27 8.91 1.50
C THR A 41 -63.98 10.27 1.46
N ARG A 42 -64.56 10.61 0.29
CA ARG A 42 -65.44 11.76 0.05
C ARG A 42 -66.89 11.39 0.38
N TYR A 43 -67.47 12.02 1.39
CA TYR A 43 -68.93 12.27 1.44
C TYR A 43 -69.17 13.77 1.21
N LEU A 44 -70.00 14.07 0.21
CA LEU A 44 -70.41 15.42 -0.20
C LEU A 44 -71.37 16.05 0.81
N ALA A 45 -71.17 17.34 1.14
CA ALA A 45 -72.26 18.27 1.44
C ALA A 45 -71.81 19.73 1.31
N VAL A 46 -72.73 20.53 0.76
CA VAL A 46 -72.71 21.92 0.28
C VAL A 46 -72.76 22.95 1.43
N SER A 47 -72.18 24.15 1.26
CA SER A 47 -72.88 25.46 1.41
C SER A 47 -71.96 26.70 1.36
N ASN A 48 -72.38 27.66 0.51
CA ASN A 48 -72.36 29.13 0.54
C ASN A 48 -71.33 29.89 1.41
N SER A 49 -70.60 30.86 0.80
CA SER A 49 -71.04 32.28 0.75
C SER A 49 -70.00 33.20 0.08
N GLU A 50 -70.50 34.03 -0.85
CA GLU A 50 -70.18 35.43 -1.17
C GLU A 50 -68.82 36.10 -0.84
N ASN A 51 -68.22 36.71 -1.87
CA ASN A 51 -67.88 38.15 -2.05
C ASN A 51 -66.55 38.32 -2.81
N ASN A 52 -66.56 38.71 -4.09
CA ASN A 52 -66.63 40.08 -4.65
C ASN A 52 -65.38 40.96 -4.42
N HIS A 53 -64.84 41.42 -5.56
CA HIS A 53 -63.84 42.47 -5.86
C HIS A 53 -62.49 41.91 -6.36
N HIS A 54 -62.06 42.05 -7.63
CA HIS A 54 -62.32 43.11 -8.61
C HIS A 54 -62.52 42.58 -10.04
N LYS A 55 -63.59 43.05 -10.68
CA LYS A 55 -63.72 43.14 -12.13
C LYS A 55 -62.93 44.35 -12.63
N ARG A 56 -62.17 44.19 -13.73
CA ARG A 56 -62.43 44.84 -15.03
C ARG A 56 -61.15 44.90 -15.88
N LEU A 57 -61.05 43.98 -16.84
CA LEU A 57 -60.63 44.28 -18.21
C LEU A 57 -61.03 43.08 -19.09
N ALA A 58 -62.31 43.07 -19.44
CA ALA A 58 -62.90 42.15 -20.41
C ALA A 58 -63.61 43.00 -21.46
N LEU A 59 -63.05 43.09 -22.68
CA LEU A 59 -63.76 43.14 -23.96
C LEU A 59 -62.72 43.16 -25.10
N GLY A 60 -62.57 42.04 -25.82
CA GLY A 60 -61.66 41.98 -26.98
C GLY A 60 -61.58 40.62 -27.69
N PHE A 61 -61.94 39.51 -27.04
CA PHE A 61 -61.76 38.16 -27.61
C PHE A 61 -63.07 37.41 -27.92
N GLY A 62 -64.18 38.12 -28.14
CA GLY A 62 -65.51 37.52 -28.27
C GLY A 62 -65.87 36.92 -29.65
N ILE A 63 -65.10 37.19 -30.71
CA ILE A 63 -65.50 36.76 -32.08
C ILE A 63 -64.36 36.12 -32.87
N ALA A 64 -63.08 36.45 -32.61
CA ALA A 64 -61.95 35.88 -33.35
C ALA A 64 -61.60 34.42 -32.98
N GLY A 65 -61.85 34.02 -31.73
CA GLY A 65 -61.50 32.70 -31.21
C GLY A 65 -62.27 31.53 -31.85
N PRO A 66 -63.60 31.61 -31.99
CA PRO A 66 -64.39 30.53 -32.59
C PRO A 66 -64.08 30.32 -34.08
N THR A 67 -63.86 31.40 -34.85
CA THR A 67 -63.52 31.32 -36.28
C THR A 67 -62.14 30.72 -36.52
N PHE A 68 -61.15 31.06 -35.68
CA PHE A 68 -59.82 30.47 -35.78
C PHE A 68 -59.85 28.96 -35.45
N LEU A 69 -60.59 28.57 -34.41
CA LEU A 69 -60.74 27.16 -34.03
C LEU A 69 -61.44 26.33 -35.13
N PHE A 70 -62.45 26.90 -35.81
CA PHE A 70 -63.15 26.22 -36.88
C PHE A 70 -62.28 26.00 -38.12
N VAL A 71 -61.45 26.98 -38.49
CA VAL A 71 -60.50 26.86 -39.62
C VAL A 71 -59.39 25.85 -39.32
N VAL A 72 -58.88 25.81 -38.09
CA VAL A 72 -57.89 24.80 -37.66
C VAL A 72 -58.50 23.39 -37.67
N LEU A 73 -59.75 23.23 -37.22
CA LEU A 73 -60.41 21.92 -37.24
C LEU A 73 -60.78 21.45 -38.65
N ALA A 74 -61.18 22.38 -39.54
CA ALA A 74 -61.47 22.07 -40.93
C ALA A 74 -60.21 21.70 -41.73
N THR A 75 -59.09 22.41 -41.52
CA THR A 75 -57.81 22.09 -42.15
C THR A 75 -57.23 20.78 -41.61
N PHE A 76 -57.35 20.51 -40.31
CA PHE A 76 -56.98 19.22 -39.72
C PHE A 76 -57.84 18.07 -40.27
N GLY A 77 -59.16 18.27 -40.38
CA GLY A 77 -60.09 17.33 -41.00
C GLY A 77 -59.75 17.03 -42.47
N TYR A 78 -59.44 18.05 -43.26
CA TYR A 78 -59.03 17.91 -44.66
C TYR A 78 -57.71 17.14 -44.81
N PHE A 79 -56.70 17.41 -43.97
CA PHE A 79 -55.44 16.66 -43.97
C PHE A 79 -55.62 15.20 -43.53
N THR A 80 -56.48 14.94 -42.54
CA THR A 80 -56.80 13.56 -42.12
C THR A 80 -57.56 12.77 -43.20
N MET A 81 -58.50 13.39 -43.92
CA MET A 81 -59.18 12.75 -45.06
C MET A 81 -58.23 12.51 -46.24
N LYS A 82 -57.30 13.44 -46.53
CA LYS A 82 -56.29 13.28 -47.59
C LYS A 82 -55.32 12.13 -47.26
N LYS A 83 -54.95 11.96 -45.98
CA LYS A 83 -54.11 10.86 -45.50
C LYS A 83 -54.83 9.51 -45.53
N TRP A 84 -56.14 9.47 -45.27
CA TRP A 84 -56.95 8.25 -45.36
C TRP A 84 -57.25 7.80 -46.79
N ARG A 85 -57.36 8.71 -47.76
CA ARG A 85 -57.51 8.36 -49.19
C ARG A 85 -56.23 7.79 -49.83
N GLY A 86 -55.07 8.03 -49.24
CA GLY A 86 -53.78 7.49 -49.71
C GLY A 86 -53.50 6.02 -49.35
N ILE A 87 -54.31 5.38 -48.51
CA ILE A 87 -54.06 4.02 -47.98
C ILE A 87 -54.73 2.92 -48.84
N LYS A 88 -55.43 3.28 -49.93
CA LYS A 88 -56.15 2.32 -50.78
C LYS A 88 -55.42 1.85 -52.05
N ASN A 89 -54.08 1.93 -52.12
CA ASN A 89 -53.34 1.45 -53.30
C ASN A 89 -52.24 0.43 -52.91
N PRO A 90 -52.40 -0.87 -53.20
CA PRO A 90 -51.44 -1.91 -52.78
C PRO A 90 -50.13 -1.99 -53.61
N ASP A 91 -49.98 -1.20 -54.68
CA ASP A 91 -48.93 -1.45 -55.69
C ASP A 91 -47.64 -0.61 -55.53
N SER A 92 -47.50 0.22 -54.48
CA SER A 92 -46.32 1.09 -54.30
C SER A 92 -45.16 0.49 -53.48
N PHE A 93 -45.21 -0.80 -53.10
CA PHE A 93 -44.21 -1.44 -52.21
C PHE A 93 -43.23 -2.38 -52.93
N LYS A 94 -43.14 -2.34 -54.27
CA LYS A 94 -42.46 -3.38 -55.06
C LYS A 94 -41.06 -3.09 -55.60
N ALA A 95 -40.46 -1.93 -55.34
CA ALA A 95 -39.11 -1.66 -55.83
C ALA A 95 -38.19 -1.28 -54.67
N GLU A 96 -37.02 -1.94 -54.62
CA GLU A 96 -35.80 -1.51 -53.92
C GLU A 96 -35.50 -2.09 -52.52
N PHE A 97 -35.48 -3.42 -52.30
CA PHE A 97 -34.76 -4.02 -51.16
C PHE A 97 -34.25 -5.45 -51.44
N VAL A 98 -32.94 -5.62 -51.65
CA VAL A 98 -32.26 -6.92 -51.65
C VAL A 98 -31.76 -7.21 -50.22
N SER A 99 -32.19 -8.34 -49.64
CA SER A 99 -31.95 -8.86 -48.28
C SER A 99 -32.83 -8.34 -47.11
N ARG A 100 -34.15 -8.29 -47.31
CA ARG A 100 -35.17 -8.09 -46.25
C ARG A 100 -36.10 -9.31 -46.09
N PRO A 101 -36.85 -9.43 -44.96
CA PRO A 101 -37.85 -10.48 -44.74
C PRO A 101 -38.78 -10.67 -45.95
N GLY A 102 -39.08 -11.92 -46.31
CA GLY A 102 -39.76 -12.26 -47.57
C GLY A 102 -41.29 -12.35 -47.44
N HIS A 103 -42.02 -12.05 -48.52
CA HIS A 103 -43.47 -12.30 -48.59
C HIS A 103 -43.75 -13.80 -48.77
N PHE A 104 -44.52 -14.39 -47.85
CA PHE A 104 -44.96 -15.78 -47.91
C PHE A 104 -46.39 -15.85 -48.47
N THR A 105 -46.71 -16.91 -49.23
CA THR A 105 -48.09 -17.18 -49.64
C THR A 105 -48.86 -17.92 -48.55
N PHE A 106 -50.16 -17.66 -48.43
CA PHE A 106 -51.00 -18.32 -47.44
C PHE A 106 -51.03 -19.83 -47.64
N LYS A 107 -51.02 -20.30 -48.91
CA LYS A 107 -50.94 -21.73 -49.25
C LYS A 107 -49.70 -22.39 -48.65
N LYS A 108 -48.55 -21.71 -48.70
CA LYS A 108 -47.27 -22.22 -48.16
C LYS A 108 -47.29 -22.29 -46.64
N LEU A 109 -47.73 -21.23 -45.96
CA LEU A 109 -47.80 -21.21 -44.48
C LEU A 109 -48.87 -22.16 -43.93
N LYS A 110 -50.01 -22.28 -44.63
CA LYS A 110 -51.05 -23.27 -44.30
C LYS A 110 -50.51 -24.69 -44.41
N ALA A 111 -49.74 -25.03 -45.45
CA ALA A 111 -49.10 -26.33 -45.56
C ALA A 111 -48.03 -26.55 -44.46
N ALA A 112 -47.17 -25.56 -44.23
CA ALA A 112 -46.09 -25.62 -43.24
C ALA A 112 -46.57 -25.82 -41.78
N THR A 113 -47.79 -25.38 -41.48
CA THR A 113 -48.43 -25.49 -40.16
C THR A 113 -49.47 -26.62 -40.08
N ILE A 114 -49.57 -27.49 -41.10
CA ILE A 114 -50.58 -28.57 -41.18
C ILE A 114 -52.01 -28.02 -41.08
N GLY A 115 -52.31 -26.97 -41.85
CA GLY A 115 -53.62 -26.33 -41.80
C GLY A 115 -53.86 -25.54 -40.51
N PHE A 116 -52.81 -25.05 -39.84
CA PHE A 116 -52.89 -24.43 -38.51
C PHE A 116 -53.46 -25.39 -37.45
N HIS A 117 -53.01 -26.65 -37.48
CA HIS A 117 -53.48 -27.70 -36.57
C HIS A 117 -53.15 -27.38 -35.11
N SER A 118 -54.01 -27.82 -34.18
CA SER A 118 -53.84 -27.61 -32.74
C SER A 118 -52.53 -28.19 -32.19
N SER A 119 -52.04 -29.30 -32.76
CA SER A 119 -50.76 -29.93 -32.39
C SER A 119 -49.52 -29.10 -32.76
N ARG A 120 -49.67 -28.03 -33.56
CA ARG A 120 -48.58 -27.11 -33.92
C ARG A 120 -48.59 -25.82 -33.11
N ILE A 121 -49.54 -25.63 -32.19
CA ILE A 121 -49.63 -24.39 -31.41
C ILE A 121 -48.44 -24.31 -30.43
N ILE A 122 -47.65 -23.24 -30.55
CA ILE A 122 -46.60 -22.86 -29.59
C ILE A 122 -47.22 -22.01 -28.48
N GLU A 123 -48.08 -21.04 -28.87
CA GLU A 123 -48.65 -20.07 -27.96
C GLU A 123 -50.00 -19.50 -28.46
N ARG A 124 -50.87 -19.13 -27.51
CA ARG A 124 -52.10 -18.37 -27.75
C ARG A 124 -52.01 -17.02 -27.05
N GLY A 125 -52.01 -15.93 -27.82
CA GLY A 125 -51.95 -14.56 -27.33
C GLY A 125 -53.26 -13.78 -27.50
N ALA A 126 -53.30 -12.56 -26.95
CA ALA A 126 -54.44 -11.66 -27.07
C ALA A 126 -54.74 -11.27 -28.54
N PHE A 127 -53.69 -11.12 -29.36
CA PHE A 127 -53.78 -10.64 -30.74
C PHE A 127 -53.63 -11.72 -31.81
N GLY A 128 -53.32 -12.97 -31.44
CA GLY A 128 -53.12 -14.06 -32.41
C GLY A 128 -52.72 -15.39 -31.78
N THR A 129 -52.57 -16.42 -32.62
CA THR A 129 -52.04 -17.74 -32.23
C THR A 129 -50.75 -18.01 -32.99
N VAL A 130 -49.71 -18.47 -32.29
CA VAL A 130 -48.39 -18.78 -32.85
C VAL A 130 -48.27 -20.29 -33.09
N TYR A 131 -47.92 -20.67 -34.31
CA TYR A 131 -47.79 -22.06 -34.75
C TYR A 131 -46.35 -22.38 -35.14
N LYS A 132 -45.88 -23.57 -34.79
CA LYS A 132 -44.63 -24.15 -35.30
C LYS A 132 -44.83 -24.55 -36.76
N ALA A 133 -44.00 -24.00 -37.65
CA ALA A 133 -44.06 -24.23 -39.07
C ALA A 133 -42.79 -24.90 -39.59
N PHE A 134 -42.94 -25.86 -40.49
CA PHE A 134 -41.83 -26.51 -41.20
C PHE A 134 -41.82 -26.02 -42.64
N LEU A 135 -40.86 -25.15 -42.98
CA LEU A 135 -40.78 -24.52 -44.29
C LEU A 135 -40.06 -25.45 -45.28
N PHE A 136 -40.81 -26.06 -46.21
CA PHE A 136 -40.26 -26.82 -47.32
C PHE A 136 -40.06 -25.93 -48.56
N PRO A 137 -38.99 -26.15 -49.37
CA PRO A 137 -37.96 -27.20 -49.25
C PRO A 137 -36.76 -26.87 -48.35
N SER A 138 -36.70 -25.67 -47.74
CA SER A 138 -35.55 -25.19 -46.95
C SER A 138 -35.22 -26.00 -45.69
N GLY A 139 -36.16 -26.81 -45.16
CA GLY A 139 -35.98 -27.58 -43.93
C GLY A 139 -35.99 -26.74 -42.64
N THR A 140 -36.04 -25.41 -42.74
CA THR A 140 -36.03 -24.49 -41.61
C THR A 140 -37.34 -24.54 -40.80
N ILE A 141 -37.21 -24.52 -39.48
CA ILE A 141 -38.33 -24.39 -38.55
C ILE A 141 -38.56 -22.90 -38.27
N ALA A 142 -39.81 -22.45 -38.37
CA ALA A 142 -40.21 -21.07 -38.09
C ALA A 142 -41.40 -21.02 -37.12
N ALA A 143 -41.60 -19.85 -36.50
CA ALA A 143 -42.78 -19.55 -35.70
C ALA A 143 -43.72 -18.62 -36.48
N VAL A 144 -44.94 -19.08 -36.78
CA VAL A 144 -45.93 -18.34 -37.58
C VAL A 144 -47.04 -17.81 -36.67
N LYS A 145 -47.07 -16.49 -36.47
CA LYS A 145 -48.11 -15.79 -35.70
C LYS A 145 -49.27 -15.43 -36.61
N ARG A 146 -50.45 -16.02 -36.37
CA ARG A 146 -51.71 -15.74 -37.08
C ARG A 146 -52.56 -14.78 -36.27
N SER A 147 -52.76 -13.57 -36.78
CA SER A 147 -53.51 -12.51 -36.10
C SER A 147 -55.01 -12.78 -36.11
N LYS A 148 -55.75 -12.30 -35.10
CA LYS A 148 -57.22 -12.36 -35.08
C LYS A 148 -57.83 -11.33 -36.05
N HIS A 149 -59.05 -11.58 -36.53
CA HIS A 149 -59.78 -10.64 -37.41
C HIS A 149 -60.47 -9.50 -36.62
N THR A 150 -59.76 -8.84 -35.70
CA THR A 150 -60.26 -7.66 -34.98
C THR A 150 -59.52 -6.40 -35.44
N HIS A 151 -60.14 -5.22 -35.31
CA HIS A 151 -59.50 -3.95 -35.69
C HIS A 151 -58.20 -3.69 -34.90
N GLU A 152 -58.19 -4.04 -33.61
CA GLU A 152 -57.02 -3.92 -32.74
C GLU A 152 -55.88 -4.85 -33.19
N SER A 153 -56.16 -6.12 -33.51
CA SER A 153 -55.15 -7.05 -34.01
C SER A 153 -54.58 -6.66 -35.37
N LYS A 154 -55.38 -6.03 -36.24
CA LYS A 154 -54.88 -5.45 -37.50
C LYS A 154 -53.92 -4.29 -37.24
N THR A 155 -54.23 -3.45 -36.26
CA THR A 155 -53.38 -2.31 -35.87
C THR A 155 -52.05 -2.78 -35.29
N GLU A 156 -52.10 -3.79 -34.40
CA GLU A 156 -50.90 -4.41 -33.80
C GLU A 156 -50.02 -5.07 -34.86
N PHE A 157 -50.61 -5.83 -35.80
CA PHE A 157 -49.86 -6.44 -36.90
C PHE A 157 -49.09 -5.41 -37.73
N ILE A 158 -49.72 -4.28 -38.07
CA ILE A 158 -49.09 -3.21 -38.85
C ILE A 158 -47.99 -2.52 -38.03
N ALA A 159 -48.22 -2.25 -36.74
CA ALA A 159 -47.22 -1.63 -35.86
C ALA A 159 -46.00 -2.54 -35.70
N GLU A 160 -46.22 -3.82 -35.38
CA GLU A 160 -45.18 -4.83 -35.20
C GLU A 160 -44.37 -4.99 -36.50
N LEU A 161 -45.02 -5.16 -37.66
CA LEU A 161 -44.36 -5.28 -38.96
C LEU A 161 -43.55 -4.03 -39.35
N THR A 162 -44.07 -2.83 -39.07
CA THR A 162 -43.40 -1.57 -39.43
C THR A 162 -42.13 -1.35 -38.62
N ILE A 163 -42.15 -1.69 -37.33
CA ILE A 163 -41.03 -1.47 -36.42
C ILE A 163 -40.00 -2.60 -36.53
N ILE A 164 -40.42 -3.86 -36.46
CA ILE A 164 -39.48 -5.00 -36.37
C ILE A 164 -38.63 -5.20 -37.63
N VAL A 165 -39.11 -4.75 -38.79
CA VAL A 165 -38.35 -4.80 -40.07
C VAL A 165 -37.10 -3.90 -40.02
N LEU A 166 -37.10 -2.87 -39.18
CA LEU A 166 -36.00 -1.91 -39.02
C LEU A 166 -35.03 -2.29 -37.89
N LEU A 167 -35.40 -3.24 -37.04
CA LEU A 167 -34.62 -3.62 -35.87
C LEU A 167 -33.74 -4.84 -36.16
N ARG A 168 -32.49 -4.80 -35.69
CA ARG A 168 -31.56 -5.92 -35.73
C ARG A 168 -30.72 -5.95 -34.46
N HIS A 169 -30.97 -6.94 -33.60
CA HIS A 169 -30.20 -7.12 -32.37
C HIS A 169 -30.08 -8.61 -32.03
N LYS A 170 -28.91 -9.05 -31.54
CA LYS A 170 -28.64 -10.47 -31.24
C LYS A 170 -29.58 -11.08 -30.18
N ASN A 171 -30.11 -10.22 -29.29
CA ASN A 171 -31.06 -10.59 -28.23
C ASN A 171 -32.51 -10.18 -28.54
N LEU A 172 -32.87 -9.97 -29.81
CA LEU A 172 -34.26 -9.75 -30.27
C LEU A 172 -34.65 -10.87 -31.25
N VAL A 173 -35.87 -11.38 -31.15
CA VAL A 173 -36.36 -12.42 -32.08
C VAL A 173 -36.55 -11.82 -33.48
N GLN A 174 -35.86 -12.38 -34.48
CA GLN A 174 -35.81 -11.80 -35.82
C GLN A 174 -37.04 -12.19 -36.68
N LEU A 175 -37.64 -11.19 -37.33
CA LEU A 175 -38.69 -11.41 -38.34
C LEU A 175 -38.06 -11.94 -39.65
N GLN A 176 -38.59 -13.07 -40.15
CA GLN A 176 -38.19 -13.72 -41.40
C GLN A 176 -39.12 -13.37 -42.58
N GLY A 177 -40.38 -13.00 -42.31
CA GLY A 177 -41.34 -12.61 -43.35
C GLY A 177 -42.77 -12.41 -42.86
N TRP A 178 -43.69 -12.16 -43.81
CA TRP A 178 -45.11 -11.94 -43.53
C TRP A 178 -46.00 -12.46 -44.66
N CYS A 179 -47.30 -12.58 -44.42
CA CYS A 179 -48.31 -12.91 -45.42
C CYS A 179 -49.60 -12.10 -45.16
N VAL A 180 -50.12 -11.48 -46.22
CA VAL A 180 -51.42 -10.77 -46.25
C VAL A 180 -52.22 -11.27 -47.45
N GLU A 181 -52.94 -12.37 -47.27
CA GLU A 181 -53.76 -12.99 -48.34
C GLU A 181 -55.07 -13.52 -47.74
N LYS A 182 -56.19 -13.39 -48.46
CA LYS A 182 -57.51 -13.95 -48.06
C LYS A 182 -57.97 -13.52 -46.65
N ASP A 183 -57.80 -12.25 -46.30
CA ASP A 183 -58.08 -11.67 -44.97
C ASP A 183 -57.24 -12.24 -43.81
N GLU A 184 -56.18 -12.99 -44.11
CA GLU A 184 -55.24 -13.55 -43.13
C GLU A 184 -54.01 -12.67 -42.98
N LEU A 185 -53.65 -12.36 -41.73
CA LEU A 185 -52.48 -11.56 -41.37
C LEU A 185 -51.50 -12.41 -40.57
N LEU A 186 -50.40 -12.81 -41.20
CA LEU A 186 -49.42 -13.74 -40.63
C LEU A 186 -48.02 -13.10 -40.57
N LEU A 187 -47.35 -13.21 -39.42
CA LEU A 187 -45.93 -12.88 -39.25
C LEU A 187 -45.13 -14.18 -39.07
N VAL A 188 -43.95 -14.25 -39.69
CA VAL A 188 -43.06 -15.41 -39.67
C VAL A 188 -41.76 -15.01 -38.97
N TYR A 189 -41.51 -15.60 -37.80
CA TYR A 189 -40.34 -15.39 -36.95
C TYR A 189 -39.39 -16.59 -36.97
N GLU A 190 -38.14 -16.37 -36.58
CA GLU A 190 -37.24 -17.47 -36.24
C GLU A 190 -37.83 -18.33 -35.10
N PHE A 191 -37.60 -19.64 -35.15
CA PHE A 191 -38.06 -20.55 -34.10
C PHE A 191 -37.01 -20.65 -32.98
N ILE A 192 -37.43 -20.35 -31.75
CA ILE A 192 -36.57 -20.38 -30.56
C ILE A 192 -36.77 -21.70 -29.79
N PRO A 193 -35.78 -22.62 -29.75
CA PRO A 193 -36.00 -24.03 -29.38
C PRO A 193 -36.28 -24.26 -27.90
N ASN A 194 -35.65 -23.52 -26.96
CA ASN A 194 -35.88 -23.72 -25.53
C ASN A 194 -37.13 -22.97 -25.04
N GLY A 195 -37.80 -22.23 -25.92
CA GLY A 195 -39.06 -21.55 -25.62
C GLY A 195 -38.88 -20.37 -24.65
N SER A 196 -39.96 -20.03 -23.95
CA SER A 196 -40.01 -18.89 -23.02
C SER A 196 -39.45 -19.23 -21.64
N LEU A 197 -38.87 -18.24 -20.96
CA LEU A 197 -38.23 -18.40 -19.65
C LEU A 197 -39.18 -18.97 -18.58
N ASP A 198 -40.48 -18.69 -18.67
CA ASP A 198 -41.51 -19.23 -17.76
C ASP A 198 -41.67 -20.76 -17.83
N LYS A 199 -41.19 -21.42 -18.90
CA LYS A 199 -41.26 -22.87 -19.10
C LYS A 199 -40.01 -23.61 -18.64
N VAL A 200 -38.91 -22.90 -18.41
CA VAL A 200 -37.59 -23.47 -18.07
C VAL A 200 -37.60 -24.24 -16.73
N PRO A 201 -38.28 -23.80 -15.65
CA PRO A 201 -38.33 -24.54 -14.39
C PRO A 201 -39.01 -25.92 -14.48
N TYR A 202 -39.74 -26.19 -15.56
CA TYR A 202 -40.59 -27.38 -15.73
C TYR A 202 -40.10 -28.32 -16.85
N GLN A 203 -38.93 -28.06 -17.43
CA GLN A 203 -38.33 -28.97 -18.41
C GLN A 203 -37.58 -30.10 -17.69
N GLU A 204 -38.10 -31.33 -17.78
CA GLU A 204 -37.41 -32.55 -17.34
C GLU A 204 -36.21 -32.82 -18.27
N SER A 205 -35.03 -32.32 -17.92
CA SER A 205 -33.77 -32.74 -18.54
C SER A 205 -33.19 -33.94 -17.78
N SER A 206 -32.84 -34.99 -18.52
CA SER A 206 -32.27 -36.26 -18.06
C SER A 206 -30.89 -36.15 -17.39
N GLN A 207 -30.41 -34.94 -17.13
CA GLN A 207 -29.19 -34.63 -16.39
C GLN A 207 -29.43 -33.41 -15.48
N GLY A 208 -29.49 -33.63 -14.16
CA GLY A 208 -29.24 -32.68 -13.07
C GLY A 208 -29.86 -31.27 -13.12
N SER A 209 -30.87 -31.05 -12.27
CA SER A 209 -31.51 -29.77 -11.87
C SER A 209 -32.10 -28.89 -12.99
N GLY A 210 -33.44 -28.81 -13.06
CA GLY A 210 -34.21 -27.97 -13.99
C GLY A 210 -34.12 -26.46 -13.74
N VAL A 211 -32.96 -25.98 -13.31
CA VAL A 211 -32.72 -24.60 -12.89
C VAL A 211 -31.44 -24.09 -13.57
N PRO A 212 -31.48 -23.00 -14.36
CA PRO A 212 -30.29 -22.48 -15.03
C PRO A 212 -29.19 -22.11 -14.02
N ARG A 213 -27.95 -22.52 -14.33
CA ARG A 213 -26.74 -22.11 -13.60
C ARG A 213 -26.64 -20.58 -13.56
N TRP A 214 -25.95 -20.04 -12.55
CA TRP A 214 -25.84 -18.59 -12.35
C TRP A 214 -25.30 -17.84 -13.58
N CYS A 215 -24.33 -18.42 -14.29
CA CYS A 215 -23.81 -17.86 -15.54
C CYS A 215 -24.90 -17.68 -16.61
N HIS A 216 -25.80 -18.66 -16.78
CA HIS A 216 -26.94 -18.53 -17.70
C HIS A 216 -27.92 -17.46 -17.23
N ARG A 217 -28.22 -17.38 -15.93
CA ARG A 217 -29.12 -16.35 -15.37
C ARG A 217 -28.57 -14.94 -15.57
N TYR A 218 -27.27 -14.76 -15.35
CA TYR A 218 -26.56 -13.51 -15.58
C TYR A 218 -26.60 -13.13 -17.07
N ASN A 219 -26.28 -14.06 -17.97
CA ASN A 219 -26.33 -13.83 -19.41
C ASN A 219 -27.75 -13.50 -19.90
N ILE A 220 -28.78 -14.10 -19.30
CA ILE A 220 -30.19 -13.78 -19.58
C ILE A 220 -30.50 -12.33 -19.17
N ALA A 221 -30.13 -11.92 -17.95
CA ALA A 221 -30.36 -10.56 -17.47
C ALA A 221 -29.60 -9.52 -18.32
N LEU A 222 -28.33 -9.78 -18.61
CA LEU A 222 -27.46 -8.91 -19.40
C LEU A 222 -27.96 -8.78 -20.84
N GLY A 223 -28.35 -9.88 -21.50
CA GLY A 223 -28.86 -9.83 -22.86
C GLY A 223 -30.23 -9.15 -22.98
N ILE A 224 -31.10 -9.26 -21.96
CA ILE A 224 -32.35 -8.50 -21.91
C ILE A 224 -32.07 -7.00 -21.68
N ALA A 225 -31.14 -6.64 -20.81
CA ALA A 225 -30.73 -5.26 -20.62
C ALA A 225 -30.14 -4.66 -21.92
N SER A 226 -29.31 -5.44 -22.62
CA SER A 226 -28.69 -5.06 -23.90
C SER A 226 -29.72 -4.75 -24.99
N VAL A 227 -30.73 -5.61 -25.20
CA VAL A 227 -31.78 -5.31 -26.20
C VAL A 227 -32.66 -4.13 -25.80
N LEU A 228 -32.92 -3.92 -24.50
CA LEU A 228 -33.68 -2.76 -24.04
C LEU A 228 -32.89 -1.45 -24.24
N SER A 229 -31.59 -1.46 -23.97
CA SER A 229 -30.70 -0.34 -24.29
C SER A 229 -30.72 -0.03 -25.78
N TYR A 230 -30.59 -1.05 -26.63
CA TYR A 230 -30.66 -0.90 -28.08
C TYR A 230 -31.98 -0.25 -28.54
N LEU A 231 -33.13 -0.75 -28.05
CA LEU A 231 -34.45 -0.20 -28.40
C LEU A 231 -34.63 1.25 -27.91
N HIS A 232 -34.09 1.56 -26.72
CA HIS A 232 -34.32 2.84 -26.06
C HIS A 232 -33.35 3.95 -26.46
N GLN A 233 -32.11 3.61 -26.83
CA GLN A 233 -31.02 4.58 -26.97
C GLN A 233 -30.35 4.54 -28.34
N GLU A 234 -30.31 3.38 -29.00
CA GLU A 234 -29.54 3.18 -30.24
C GLU A 234 -30.42 3.23 -31.50
N CYS A 235 -31.74 3.12 -31.38
CA CYS A 235 -32.67 3.25 -32.50
C CYS A 235 -32.93 4.74 -32.83
N GLU A 236 -32.79 5.14 -34.10
CA GLU A 236 -33.04 6.52 -34.58
C GLU A 236 -34.38 7.10 -34.10
N GLN A 237 -35.40 6.26 -34.08
CA GLN A 237 -36.67 6.54 -33.40
C GLN A 237 -36.79 5.58 -32.22
N GLN A 238 -36.72 6.14 -31.01
CA GLN A 238 -36.82 5.38 -29.76
C GLN A 238 -38.05 4.45 -29.75
N VAL A 239 -37.80 3.17 -29.50
CA VAL A 239 -38.82 2.11 -29.50
C VAL A 239 -39.03 1.61 -28.07
N ILE A 240 -40.28 1.50 -27.63
CA ILE A 240 -40.63 0.98 -26.30
C ILE A 240 -41.37 -0.35 -26.47
N HIS A 241 -40.95 -1.39 -25.75
CA HIS A 241 -41.53 -2.74 -25.84
C HIS A 241 -42.80 -2.95 -25.03
N ARG A 242 -42.96 -2.30 -23.87
CA ARG A 242 -44.19 -2.30 -23.02
C ARG A 242 -44.67 -3.62 -22.41
N ASP A 243 -44.10 -4.78 -22.75
CA ASP A 243 -44.54 -6.10 -22.24
C ASP A 243 -43.37 -7.02 -21.90
N ILE A 244 -42.46 -6.55 -21.02
CA ILE A 244 -41.26 -7.27 -20.60
C ILE A 244 -41.62 -8.25 -19.46
N LYS A 245 -42.24 -9.38 -19.82
CA LYS A 245 -42.57 -10.49 -18.89
C LYS A 245 -41.77 -11.75 -19.22
N THR A 246 -41.65 -12.68 -18.27
CA THR A 246 -40.91 -13.95 -18.43
C THR A 246 -41.35 -14.76 -19.65
N ARG A 247 -42.63 -14.67 -20.05
CA ARG A 247 -43.16 -15.32 -21.25
C ARG A 247 -42.59 -14.76 -22.57
N ASN A 248 -42.23 -13.48 -22.60
CA ASN A 248 -41.70 -12.82 -23.80
C ASN A 248 -40.15 -12.85 -23.85
N ARG A 249 -39.50 -13.46 -22.85
CA ARG A 249 -38.06 -13.71 -22.81
C ARG A 249 -37.81 -15.13 -23.30
N MET A 250 -37.46 -15.30 -24.57
CA MET A 250 -37.20 -16.61 -25.16
C MET A 250 -35.74 -17.01 -24.99
N LEU A 251 -35.44 -18.30 -24.94
CA LEU A 251 -34.09 -18.84 -24.84
C LEU A 251 -33.75 -19.67 -26.06
N ASP A 252 -32.64 -19.36 -26.74
CA ASP A 252 -32.14 -20.21 -27.81
C ASP A 252 -31.42 -21.47 -27.26
N GLY A 253 -30.93 -22.32 -28.17
CA GLY A 253 -30.30 -23.60 -27.83
C GLY A 253 -29.09 -23.48 -26.87
N ASN A 254 -28.47 -22.30 -26.81
CA ASN A 254 -27.30 -22.01 -25.96
C ASN A 254 -27.68 -21.18 -24.71
N PHE A 255 -28.96 -21.13 -24.34
CA PHE A 255 -29.48 -20.32 -23.23
C PHE A 255 -29.28 -18.80 -23.37
N ASN A 256 -29.07 -18.28 -24.59
CA ASN A 256 -29.01 -16.83 -24.80
C ASN A 256 -30.44 -16.25 -24.85
N PRO A 257 -30.68 -15.08 -24.23
CA PRO A 257 -31.99 -14.47 -24.24
C PRO A 257 -32.31 -13.84 -25.60
N ARG A 258 -33.55 -14.02 -26.06
CA ARG A 258 -34.13 -13.33 -27.22
C ARG A 258 -35.50 -12.78 -26.83
N LEU A 259 -35.63 -11.47 -26.84
CA LEU A 259 -36.86 -10.78 -26.50
C LEU A 259 -37.84 -10.86 -27.69
N ALA A 260 -39.06 -11.33 -27.45
CA ALA A 260 -40.09 -11.48 -28.48
C ALA A 260 -40.71 -10.10 -28.79
N PRO A 261 -40.76 -9.63 -30.04
CA PRO A 261 -41.05 -8.24 -30.43
C PRO A 261 -42.50 -7.78 -30.28
N GLU A 262 -43.27 -8.38 -29.39
CA GLU A 262 -44.67 -8.02 -29.17
C GLU A 262 -44.79 -6.64 -28.51
N TYR A 263 -45.79 -5.83 -28.90
CA TYR A 263 -46.10 -4.52 -28.31
C TYR A 263 -45.07 -3.40 -28.53
N LEU A 264 -44.21 -3.53 -29.54
CA LEU A 264 -43.30 -2.45 -29.93
C LEU A 264 -44.07 -1.22 -30.42
N GLN A 265 -43.73 -0.04 -29.88
CA GLN A 265 -44.23 1.24 -30.38
C GLN A 265 -43.15 2.33 -30.33
N TYR A 266 -43.13 3.22 -31.31
CA TYR A 266 -42.36 4.46 -31.22
C TYR A 266 -42.84 5.33 -30.06
N GLY A 267 -41.91 5.84 -29.26
CA GLY A 267 -42.22 6.72 -28.15
C GLY A 267 -40.99 7.16 -27.36
N LYS A 268 -41.09 8.28 -26.65
CA LYS A 268 -40.03 8.73 -25.74
C LYS A 268 -40.12 7.98 -24.41
N SER A 269 -39.02 7.39 -23.96
CA SER A 269 -38.97 6.86 -22.59
C SER A 269 -39.04 8.01 -21.57
N THR A 270 -39.72 7.76 -20.47
CA THR A 270 -39.86 8.60 -19.29
C THR A 270 -39.27 7.86 -18.09
N GLU A 271 -38.91 8.57 -17.00
CA GLU A 271 -38.46 7.92 -15.75
C GLU A 271 -39.39 6.77 -15.31
N LYS A 272 -40.71 6.91 -15.50
CA LYS A 272 -41.67 5.84 -15.18
C LYS A 272 -41.51 4.60 -16.07
N THR A 273 -41.29 4.74 -17.37
CA THR A 273 -41.12 3.59 -18.27
C THR A 273 -39.78 2.89 -18.07
N ASP A 274 -38.73 3.61 -17.70
CA ASP A 274 -37.42 3.01 -17.36
C ASP A 274 -37.50 2.24 -16.04
N ILE A 275 -38.22 2.76 -15.04
CA ILE A 275 -38.44 2.08 -13.75
C ILE A 275 -39.24 0.78 -13.90
N PHE A 276 -40.27 0.74 -14.75
CA PHE A 276 -41.01 -0.49 -15.02
C PHE A 276 -40.18 -1.50 -15.83
N SER A 277 -39.31 -1.03 -16.74
CA SER A 277 -38.48 -1.90 -17.58
C SER A 277 -37.30 -2.50 -16.82
N CYS A 278 -36.60 -1.69 -16.02
CA CYS A 278 -35.44 -2.11 -15.22
C CYS A 278 -35.83 -2.70 -13.85
N GLY A 279 -36.92 -2.24 -13.24
CA GLY A 279 -37.41 -2.73 -11.94
C GLY A 279 -37.82 -4.20 -11.97
N VAL A 280 -38.32 -4.70 -13.12
CA VAL A 280 -38.68 -6.12 -13.31
C VAL A 280 -37.44 -7.01 -13.50
N VAL A 281 -36.29 -6.46 -13.93
CA VAL A 281 -35.03 -7.22 -14.05
C VAL A 281 -34.34 -7.40 -12.69
N ILE A 282 -34.54 -6.46 -11.76
CA ILE A 282 -33.94 -6.50 -10.42
C ILE A 282 -34.75 -7.34 -9.42
N LEU A 283 -36.06 -7.52 -9.64
CA LEU A 283 -36.97 -8.17 -8.69
C LEU A 283 -36.96 -9.72 -8.70
N GLU A 284 -36.31 -10.40 -9.65
CA GLU A 284 -36.16 -11.87 -9.63
C GLU A 284 -35.08 -12.36 -8.65
N LYS A 285 -34.33 -11.46 -8.01
CA LYS A 285 -33.26 -11.84 -7.10
C LYS A 285 -33.72 -12.18 -5.68
N LYS A 286 -34.98 -11.88 -5.30
CA LYS A 286 -35.38 -11.91 -3.87
C LYS A 286 -36.57 -12.80 -3.47
N PHE A 287 -37.42 -13.31 -4.37
CA PHE A 287 -38.60 -14.06 -3.92
C PHE A 287 -38.95 -15.30 -4.76
N HIS A 288 -38.65 -16.47 -4.19
CA HIS A 288 -39.46 -17.66 -4.43
C HIS A 288 -40.82 -17.47 -3.73
N GLN A 289 -41.90 -17.58 -4.50
CA GLN A 289 -43.33 -17.58 -4.09
C GLN A 289 -43.96 -16.26 -3.61
N LEU A 290 -45.20 -16.05 -4.11
CA LEU A 290 -46.27 -15.12 -3.70
C LEU A 290 -46.39 -13.73 -4.37
N SER A 291 -47.40 -13.67 -5.26
CA SER A 291 -48.39 -12.60 -5.53
C SER A 291 -47.95 -11.13 -5.61
N LEU A 292 -48.01 -10.61 -6.85
CA LEU A 292 -47.98 -9.20 -7.26
C LEU A 292 -49.10 -8.35 -6.63
N GLN A 293 -48.74 -7.31 -5.88
CA GLN A 293 -49.53 -6.07 -5.81
C GLN A 293 -48.66 -4.87 -5.37
N TYR A 294 -48.62 -3.84 -6.23
CA TYR A 294 -48.22 -2.44 -5.98
C TYR A 294 -46.84 -2.12 -5.39
N ILE A 295 -45.88 -1.70 -6.24
CA ILE A 295 -44.93 -0.62 -5.92
C ILE A 295 -44.63 0.20 -7.18
N ILE A 296 -44.89 1.51 -7.10
CA ILE A 296 -44.42 2.56 -8.04
C ILE A 296 -43.16 3.15 -7.41
N VAL A 297 -42.01 3.08 -8.08
CA VAL A 297 -40.81 3.84 -7.70
C VAL A 297 -40.80 5.14 -8.50
N SER A 298 -40.50 6.26 -7.84
CA SER A 298 -40.20 7.55 -8.44
C SER A 298 -38.87 8.03 -7.86
N SER A 299 -38.05 8.52 -8.78
CA SER A 299 -36.84 9.35 -8.72
C SER A 299 -36.15 9.60 -7.37
N LYS A 300 -34.82 9.37 -7.42
CA LYS A 300 -33.75 9.83 -6.52
C LYS A 300 -33.62 9.10 -5.16
N SER A 301 -32.46 8.47 -5.01
CA SER A 301 -31.85 8.02 -3.75
C SER A 301 -32.48 6.82 -3.05
N LEU A 302 -31.82 5.66 -3.13
CA LEU A 302 -31.76 4.73 -2.00
C LEU A 302 -30.45 3.92 -2.02
N VAL A 303 -29.45 4.46 -1.31
CA VAL A 303 -28.41 3.70 -0.63
C VAL A 303 -28.98 3.30 0.73
N LEU A 304 -29.06 1.99 0.99
CA LEU A 304 -29.01 1.25 2.26
C LEU A 304 -29.91 0.01 2.19
N LEU A 305 -29.28 -1.16 2.13
CA LEU A 305 -29.35 -2.09 3.24
C LEU A 305 -28.25 -3.14 3.12
N GLU A 306 -27.44 -3.16 4.18
CA GLU A 306 -26.54 -4.22 4.56
C GLU A 306 -27.21 -5.60 4.60
N MET A 307 -26.32 -6.60 4.56
CA MET A 307 -26.44 -7.97 5.03
C MET A 307 -26.69 -9.04 3.96
N GLY A 308 -25.64 -9.84 3.75
CA GLY A 308 -25.78 -11.24 3.30
C GLY A 308 -24.91 -11.65 2.12
N SER A 309 -23.59 -11.55 2.27
CA SER A 309 -22.65 -12.62 1.87
C SER A 309 -22.89 -13.31 0.52
N SER A 310 -22.60 -12.66 -0.60
CA SER A 310 -21.94 -13.29 -1.77
C SER A 310 -21.78 -12.26 -2.89
N GLN A 311 -20.55 -12.19 -3.39
CA GLN A 311 -20.02 -11.32 -4.42
C GLN A 311 -21.02 -10.97 -5.53
N ILE A 312 -21.44 -9.70 -5.57
CA ILE A 312 -21.90 -9.03 -6.78
C ILE A 312 -20.84 -7.96 -7.06
N VAL A 313 -19.94 -8.30 -7.98
CA VAL A 313 -18.96 -7.39 -8.56
C VAL A 313 -19.72 -6.21 -9.14
N LYS A 314 -19.45 -4.99 -8.65
CA LYS A 314 -19.88 -3.76 -9.31
C LYS A 314 -19.18 -3.73 -10.67
N GLU A 315 -19.88 -3.46 -11.75
CA GLU A 315 -19.27 -3.27 -13.09
C GLU A 315 -18.26 -2.10 -13.14
N ASN A 316 -18.06 -1.36 -12.04
CA ASN A 316 -17.04 -0.31 -11.86
C ASN A 316 -16.14 -0.50 -10.60
N SER A 317 -16.02 -1.70 -10.01
CA SER A 317 -15.02 -1.91 -8.94
C SER A 317 -13.68 -2.30 -9.54
N THR A 318 -12.71 -1.39 -9.54
CA THR A 318 -11.30 -1.71 -9.83
C THR A 318 -10.82 -2.83 -8.91
N ILE A 319 -10.11 -3.80 -9.48
CA ILE A 319 -9.67 -5.03 -8.80
C ILE A 319 -8.28 -4.79 -8.20
N VAL A 320 -8.10 -5.04 -6.91
CA VAL A 320 -6.78 -4.99 -6.25
C VAL A 320 -6.09 -6.34 -6.40
N CYS A 321 -4.97 -6.34 -7.13
CA CYS A 321 -4.12 -7.50 -7.36
C CYS A 321 -2.86 -7.46 -6.50
N ALA A 322 -2.56 -8.54 -5.78
CA ALA A 322 -1.31 -8.67 -5.03
C ALA A 322 -0.22 -9.37 -5.85
N ILE A 323 0.96 -8.77 -5.99
CA ILE A 323 2.10 -9.45 -6.66
C ILE A 323 2.83 -10.33 -5.65
N LEU A 324 2.99 -11.61 -5.98
CA LEU A 324 3.63 -12.62 -5.15
C LEU A 324 4.95 -13.07 -5.76
N MET A 325 5.99 -13.13 -4.94
CA MET A 325 7.38 -13.38 -5.35
C MET A 325 8.09 -14.36 -4.39
N GLY A 326 7.33 -15.25 -3.75
CA GLY A 326 7.87 -16.27 -2.85
C GLY A 326 8.90 -17.16 -3.55
N GLN A 327 9.94 -17.55 -2.84
CA GLN A 327 11.05 -18.33 -3.39
C GLN A 327 10.77 -19.84 -3.39
N SER A 328 9.68 -20.27 -2.74
CA SER A 328 9.19 -21.65 -2.74
C SER A 328 7.67 -21.72 -2.95
N VAL A 329 7.16 -22.91 -3.25
CA VAL A 329 5.71 -23.14 -3.41
C VAL A 329 4.95 -22.92 -2.10
N GLU A 330 5.51 -23.36 -0.98
CA GLU A 330 4.94 -23.17 0.36
C GLU A 330 4.83 -21.69 0.71
N GLU A 331 5.88 -20.92 0.40
CA GLU A 331 5.89 -19.48 0.59
C GLU A 331 4.82 -18.81 -0.28
N MET A 332 4.70 -19.20 -1.56
CA MET A 332 3.66 -18.67 -2.45
C MET A 332 2.25 -18.94 -1.92
N VAL A 333 1.96 -20.15 -1.42
CA VAL A 333 0.65 -20.50 -0.84
C VAL A 333 0.37 -19.69 0.44
N SER A 334 1.38 -19.50 1.28
CA SER A 334 1.29 -18.65 2.47
C SER A 334 1.01 -17.19 2.10
N GLN A 335 1.75 -16.66 1.12
CA GLN A 335 1.58 -15.29 0.61
C GLN A 335 0.18 -15.10 -0.02
N MET A 336 -0.35 -16.07 -0.77
CA MET A 336 -1.73 -16.01 -1.29
C MET A 336 -2.77 -15.88 -0.17
N SER A 337 -2.59 -16.62 0.92
CA SER A 337 -3.47 -16.56 2.08
C SER A 337 -3.37 -15.21 2.79
N CYS A 338 -2.14 -14.68 2.93
CA CYS A 338 -1.88 -13.35 3.48
C CYS A 338 -2.50 -12.23 2.62
N ALA A 339 -2.35 -12.29 1.29
CA ALA A 339 -2.95 -11.34 0.36
C ALA A 339 -4.49 -11.29 0.51
N LYS A 340 -5.13 -12.46 0.65
CA LYS A 340 -6.57 -12.54 0.91
C LYS A 340 -6.95 -11.93 2.25
N ALA A 341 -6.20 -12.20 3.31
CA ALA A 341 -6.45 -11.63 4.63
C ALA A 341 -6.33 -10.10 4.62
N GLN A 342 -5.37 -9.54 3.86
CA GLN A 342 -5.19 -8.10 3.64
C GLN A 342 -6.19 -7.49 2.64
N GLY A 343 -7.12 -8.30 2.10
CA GLY A 343 -8.21 -7.82 1.26
C GLY A 343 -7.86 -7.66 -0.22
N ALA A 344 -6.87 -8.37 -0.76
CA ALA A 344 -6.69 -8.49 -2.21
C ALA A 344 -7.89 -9.21 -2.87
N ASP A 345 -8.24 -8.80 -4.08
CA ASP A 345 -9.31 -9.44 -4.87
C ASP A 345 -8.74 -10.55 -5.77
N MET A 346 -7.45 -10.46 -6.11
CA MET A 346 -6.72 -11.35 -7.02
C MET A 346 -5.23 -11.36 -6.66
N VAL A 347 -4.50 -12.37 -7.13
CA VAL A 347 -3.03 -12.44 -6.96
C VAL A 347 -2.33 -12.68 -8.30
N GLU A 348 -1.16 -12.09 -8.49
CA GLU A 348 -0.24 -12.36 -9.59
C GLU A 348 0.94 -13.18 -9.08
N ILE A 349 1.07 -14.41 -9.55
CA ILE A 349 2.12 -15.34 -9.15
C ILE A 349 3.25 -15.24 -10.16
N ARG A 350 4.41 -14.75 -9.70
CA ARG A 350 5.65 -14.70 -10.49
C ARG A 350 6.38 -16.02 -10.39
N LEU A 351 6.18 -16.90 -11.37
CA LEU A 351 6.82 -18.21 -11.41
C LEU A 351 8.35 -18.11 -11.52
N ASP A 352 8.85 -17.04 -12.14
CA ASP A 352 10.27 -16.77 -12.28
C ASP A 352 11.00 -16.52 -10.94
N PHE A 353 10.30 -16.39 -9.81
CA PHE A 353 10.93 -16.25 -8.49
C PHE A 353 11.06 -17.57 -7.72
N ILE A 354 10.40 -18.65 -8.17
CA ILE A 354 10.43 -19.92 -7.45
C ILE A 354 11.71 -20.67 -7.77
N ASN A 355 12.52 -20.95 -6.75
CA ASN A 355 13.74 -21.72 -6.90
C ASN A 355 13.43 -23.15 -7.35
N ASN A 356 14.15 -23.64 -8.37
CA ASN A 356 13.99 -25.01 -8.92
C ASN A 356 12.55 -25.32 -9.34
N PHE A 357 11.89 -24.41 -10.05
CA PHE A 357 10.50 -24.55 -10.46
C PHE A 357 10.26 -25.77 -11.37
N ARG A 358 9.36 -26.67 -10.97
CA ARG A 358 8.91 -27.85 -11.73
C ARG A 358 7.45 -27.65 -12.15
N PRO A 359 7.16 -27.26 -13.41
CA PRO A 359 5.83 -26.81 -13.82
C PRO A 359 4.70 -27.78 -13.46
N GLN A 360 4.85 -29.07 -13.82
CA GLN A 360 3.81 -30.09 -13.62
C GLN A 360 3.41 -30.27 -12.14
N GLU A 361 4.39 -30.35 -11.25
CA GLU A 361 4.19 -30.62 -9.83
C GLU A 361 3.75 -29.35 -9.09
N HIS A 362 4.49 -28.25 -9.28
CA HIS A 362 4.31 -27.04 -8.51
C HIS A 362 3.02 -26.30 -8.89
N LEU A 363 2.64 -26.25 -10.17
CA LEU A 363 1.38 -25.61 -10.59
C LEU A 363 0.15 -26.31 -10.01
N GLN A 364 0.15 -27.64 -9.93
CA GLN A 364 -0.96 -28.38 -9.30
C GLN A 364 -1.13 -27.98 -7.83
N ILE A 365 -0.02 -27.85 -7.09
CA ILE A 365 -0.07 -27.45 -5.68
C ILE A 365 -0.57 -26.01 -5.57
N ILE A 366 -0.01 -25.08 -6.34
CA ILE A 366 -0.39 -23.66 -6.33
C ILE A 366 -1.88 -23.49 -6.66
N LEU A 367 -2.33 -24.05 -7.79
CA LEU A 367 -3.68 -23.84 -8.31
C LEU A 367 -4.75 -24.59 -7.49
N LYS A 368 -4.40 -25.73 -6.87
CA LYS A 368 -5.32 -26.44 -5.96
C LYS A 368 -5.53 -25.69 -4.65
N ASN A 369 -4.54 -24.92 -4.20
CA ASN A 369 -4.59 -24.18 -2.94
C ASN A 369 -4.90 -22.68 -3.12
N LYS A 370 -5.32 -22.25 -4.33
CA LYS A 370 -5.60 -20.82 -4.59
C LYS A 370 -6.85 -20.34 -3.84
N PRO A 371 -6.73 -19.37 -2.90
CA PRO A 371 -7.87 -18.88 -2.13
C PRO A 371 -8.58 -17.68 -2.81
N LEU A 372 -7.98 -17.16 -3.88
CA LEU A 372 -8.39 -16.04 -4.73
C LEU A 372 -8.15 -16.42 -6.21
N PRO A 373 -8.77 -15.70 -7.17
CA PRO A 373 -8.38 -15.77 -8.57
C PRO A 373 -6.87 -15.50 -8.75
N VAL A 374 -6.25 -16.17 -9.71
CA VAL A 374 -4.80 -16.07 -9.96
C VAL A 374 -4.49 -15.62 -11.38
N ILE A 375 -3.52 -14.72 -11.50
CA ILE A 375 -2.74 -14.46 -12.71
C ILE A 375 -1.46 -15.28 -12.60
N ILE A 376 -1.20 -16.14 -13.58
CA ILE A 376 0.08 -16.83 -13.71
C ILE A 376 0.96 -16.06 -14.69
N ALA A 377 2.08 -15.56 -14.19
CA ALA A 377 3.09 -14.83 -14.96
C ALA A 377 4.43 -15.55 -14.86
N TYR A 378 5.07 -15.79 -16.00
CA TYR A 378 6.41 -16.37 -16.07
C TYR A 378 7.28 -15.52 -16.99
N ARG A 379 7.87 -14.45 -16.45
CA ARG A 379 8.54 -13.44 -17.28
C ARG A 379 9.89 -13.91 -17.81
N SER A 380 10.19 -13.52 -19.04
CA SER A 380 11.53 -13.65 -19.63
C SER A 380 12.52 -12.71 -18.92
N LYS A 381 13.82 -13.02 -18.98
CA LYS A 381 14.88 -12.13 -18.44
C LYS A 381 14.94 -10.78 -19.16
N GLU A 382 14.65 -10.76 -20.47
CA GLU A 382 14.56 -9.52 -21.27
C GLU A 382 13.42 -8.61 -20.80
N ASP A 383 12.32 -9.19 -20.30
CA ASP A 383 11.13 -8.47 -19.82
C ASP A 383 11.11 -8.35 -18.27
N GLY A 384 12.29 -8.40 -17.64
CA GLY A 384 12.45 -8.20 -16.19
C GLY A 384 12.12 -9.41 -15.30
N GLY A 385 12.26 -10.62 -15.84
CA GLY A 385 12.26 -11.88 -15.09
C GLY A 385 13.60 -12.17 -14.39
N GLN A 386 13.57 -12.97 -13.32
CA GLN A 386 14.76 -13.22 -12.48
C GLN A 386 15.78 -14.19 -13.09
N TYR A 387 15.33 -15.26 -13.75
CA TYR A 387 16.19 -16.32 -14.25
C TYR A 387 16.07 -16.50 -15.76
N GLU A 388 17.14 -17.03 -16.37
CA GLU A 388 17.18 -17.40 -17.78
C GLU A 388 16.61 -18.80 -17.94
N VAL A 389 15.54 -18.93 -18.73
CA VAL A 389 14.81 -20.19 -18.97
C VAL A 389 14.58 -20.32 -20.46
N GLU A 390 14.75 -21.54 -20.98
CA GLU A 390 14.42 -21.85 -22.39
C GLU A 390 12.97 -21.48 -22.71
N GLU A 391 12.78 -20.72 -23.78
CA GLU A 391 11.48 -20.11 -24.13
C GLU A 391 10.39 -21.18 -24.33
N ASP A 392 10.72 -22.32 -24.94
CA ASP A 392 9.78 -23.42 -25.15
C ASP A 392 9.29 -24.02 -23.81
N ALA A 393 10.18 -24.17 -22.83
CA ALA A 393 9.83 -24.68 -21.49
C ALA A 393 8.97 -23.66 -20.72
N ARG A 394 9.22 -22.37 -20.90
CA ARG A 394 8.41 -21.28 -20.34
C ARG A 394 6.99 -21.29 -20.91
N VAL A 395 6.86 -21.43 -22.24
CA VAL A 395 5.57 -21.53 -22.92
C VAL A 395 4.81 -22.78 -22.49
N GLU A 396 5.48 -23.93 -22.39
CA GLU A 396 4.88 -25.18 -21.90
C GLU A 396 4.33 -25.00 -20.48
N ALA A 397 5.07 -24.36 -19.57
CA ALA A 397 4.61 -24.09 -18.22
C ALA A 397 3.35 -23.19 -18.18
N LEU A 398 3.27 -22.17 -19.03
CA LEU A 398 2.08 -21.30 -19.12
C LEU A 398 0.86 -22.03 -19.72
N LEU A 399 1.08 -22.92 -20.69
CA LEU A 399 0.02 -23.77 -21.24
C LEU A 399 -0.47 -24.79 -20.19
N LEU A 400 0.44 -25.40 -19.43
CA LEU A 400 0.09 -26.29 -18.32
C LEU A 400 -0.70 -25.57 -17.22
N ALA A 401 -0.33 -24.33 -16.89
CA ALA A 401 -1.06 -23.52 -15.92
C ALA A 401 -2.51 -23.28 -16.37
N LYS A 402 -2.71 -23.07 -17.68
CA LYS A 402 -4.03 -22.94 -18.30
C LYS A 402 -4.84 -24.23 -18.17
N GLU A 403 -4.23 -25.37 -18.50
CA GLU A 403 -4.87 -26.70 -18.37
C GLU A 403 -5.26 -27.04 -16.93
N PHE A 404 -4.46 -26.62 -15.94
CA PHE A 404 -4.74 -26.82 -14.53
C PHE A 404 -5.71 -25.79 -13.92
N GLY A 405 -6.29 -24.93 -14.74
CA GLY A 405 -7.38 -24.03 -14.33
C GLY A 405 -6.93 -22.73 -13.68
N ALA A 406 -5.80 -22.16 -14.11
CA ALA A 406 -5.49 -20.75 -13.83
C ALA A 406 -6.61 -19.84 -14.37
N ASP A 407 -6.96 -18.77 -13.64
CA ASP A 407 -8.04 -17.86 -14.05
C ASP A 407 -7.56 -16.92 -15.17
N TYR A 408 -6.30 -16.48 -15.06
CA TYR A 408 -5.64 -15.61 -16.02
C TYR A 408 -4.23 -16.10 -16.32
N ILE A 409 -3.83 -16.02 -17.59
CA ILE A 409 -2.45 -16.25 -18.02
C ILE A 409 -1.90 -14.94 -18.58
N GLU A 410 -0.73 -14.52 -18.11
CA GLU A 410 -0.01 -13.36 -18.67
C GLU A 410 0.96 -13.80 -19.76
N TYR A 411 0.83 -13.21 -20.94
CA TYR A 411 1.76 -13.33 -22.06
C TYR A 411 2.37 -11.97 -22.39
N GLU A 412 3.67 -11.92 -22.63
CA GLU A 412 4.28 -10.73 -23.22
C GLU A 412 3.78 -10.54 -24.66
N VAL A 413 3.67 -9.29 -25.14
CA VAL A 413 3.10 -9.00 -26.48
C VAL A 413 3.80 -9.76 -27.62
N LYS A 414 5.12 -9.98 -27.50
CA LYS A 414 5.93 -10.74 -28.45
C LYS A 414 5.45 -12.20 -28.51
N LEU A 415 5.30 -12.84 -27.34
CA LEU A 415 4.84 -14.22 -27.22
C LEU A 415 3.38 -14.36 -27.66
N ALA A 416 2.50 -13.45 -27.23
CA ALA A 416 1.09 -13.45 -27.60
C ALA A 416 0.89 -13.42 -29.13
N SER A 417 1.68 -12.60 -29.83
CA SER A 417 1.66 -12.51 -31.29
C SER A 417 2.06 -13.84 -31.97
N GLN A 418 3.04 -14.56 -31.41
CA GLN A 418 3.46 -15.87 -31.94
C GLN A 418 2.41 -16.96 -31.71
N LEU A 419 1.77 -16.98 -30.54
CA LEU A 419 0.75 -17.96 -30.17
C LEU A 419 -0.56 -17.76 -30.96
N MET A 420 -0.91 -16.52 -31.30
CA MET A 420 -2.07 -16.20 -32.14
C MET A 420 -2.03 -16.86 -33.52
N THR A 421 -0.84 -17.01 -34.11
CA THR A 421 -0.65 -17.77 -35.35
C THR A 421 -0.91 -19.27 -35.21
N ARG A 422 -0.78 -19.83 -34.00
CA ARG A 422 -0.93 -21.28 -33.71
C ARG A 422 -2.33 -21.68 -33.19
N GLN A 423 -3.09 -20.78 -32.57
CA GLN A 423 -4.29 -21.12 -31.76
C GLN A 423 -5.68 -20.90 -32.41
N LYS A 424 -5.83 -20.95 -33.73
CA LYS A 424 -7.17 -20.86 -34.37
C LYS A 424 -8.13 -22.05 -34.13
N GLN A 425 -7.82 -23.03 -33.27
CA GLN A 425 -8.54 -24.32 -33.24
C GLN A 425 -9.16 -24.82 -31.92
N ASN A 426 -9.02 -24.16 -30.77
CA ASN A 426 -9.68 -24.65 -29.53
C ASN A 426 -10.63 -23.61 -28.92
N GLN A 427 -11.94 -23.84 -29.09
CA GLN A 427 -13.04 -22.91 -28.74
C GLN A 427 -13.74 -23.25 -27.40
N ASN A 428 -13.07 -23.96 -26.50
CA ASN A 428 -13.63 -24.47 -25.24
C ASN A 428 -12.79 -24.06 -24.03
N ASP A 429 -12.49 -22.77 -23.87
CA ASP A 429 -11.56 -22.30 -22.83
C ASP A 429 -12.20 -21.42 -21.77
N CYS A 430 -11.83 -21.64 -20.50
CA CYS A 430 -12.33 -20.90 -19.34
C CYS A 430 -11.35 -19.83 -18.82
N SER A 431 -10.06 -19.89 -19.18
CA SER A 431 -9.04 -18.93 -18.73
C SER A 431 -8.96 -17.71 -19.64
N LYS A 432 -8.77 -16.53 -19.06
CA LYS A 432 -8.60 -15.26 -19.78
C LYS A 432 -7.13 -14.93 -20.02
N ILE A 433 -6.84 -14.21 -21.09
CA ILE A 433 -5.48 -13.83 -21.48
C ILE A 433 -5.19 -12.37 -21.14
N ILE A 434 -4.15 -12.15 -20.36
CA ILE A 434 -3.55 -10.83 -20.12
C ILE A 434 -2.36 -10.70 -21.06
N VAL A 435 -2.34 -9.65 -21.88
CA VAL A 435 -1.17 -9.33 -22.70
C VAL A 435 -0.46 -8.16 -22.07
N SER A 436 0.83 -8.33 -21.78
CA SER A 436 1.64 -7.33 -21.11
C SER A 436 2.75 -6.77 -21.98
N TYR A 437 3.13 -5.53 -21.69
CA TYR A 437 4.30 -4.88 -22.25
C TYR A 437 4.99 -4.04 -21.19
N TYR A 438 6.32 -4.19 -21.11
CA TYR A 438 7.20 -3.43 -20.23
C TYR A 438 7.92 -2.40 -21.10
N VAL A 439 7.70 -1.12 -20.81
CA VAL A 439 8.41 -0.03 -21.45
C VAL A 439 9.73 0.17 -20.73
N ASP A 440 10.83 -0.07 -21.44
CA ASP A 440 12.18 0.26 -20.98
C ASP A 440 12.56 1.68 -21.43
N GLY A 441 13.08 2.50 -20.53
CA GLY A 441 13.42 3.92 -20.78
C GLY A 441 12.28 4.93 -20.61
N GLU A 442 12.37 6.06 -21.30
CA GLU A 442 11.39 7.16 -21.24
C GLU A 442 10.00 6.71 -21.69
N THR A 443 8.94 7.19 -21.01
CA THR A 443 7.56 6.91 -21.40
C THR A 443 7.29 7.39 -22.83
N PRO A 444 6.88 6.52 -23.77
CA PRO A 444 6.64 6.89 -25.15
C PRO A 444 5.53 7.95 -25.26
N CYS A 445 5.52 8.64 -26.40
CA CYS A 445 4.48 9.63 -26.66
C CYS A 445 3.09 8.98 -26.69
N LYS A 446 2.06 9.81 -26.55
CA LYS A 446 0.66 9.37 -26.53
C LYS A 446 0.30 8.55 -27.78
N GLU A 447 0.79 8.97 -28.94
CA GLU A 447 0.56 8.30 -30.23
C GLU A 447 1.18 6.90 -30.23
N ASP A 448 2.44 6.77 -29.81
CA ASP A 448 3.15 5.49 -29.75
C ASP A 448 2.49 4.53 -28.76
N LEU A 449 2.09 5.01 -27.57
CA LEU A 449 1.36 4.19 -26.61
C LEU A 449 -0.02 3.75 -27.14
N SER A 450 -0.71 4.61 -27.88
CA SER A 450 -1.99 4.26 -28.51
C SER A 450 -1.80 3.18 -29.59
N HIS A 451 -0.75 3.28 -30.39
CA HIS A 451 -0.38 2.25 -31.37
C HIS A 451 -0.01 0.93 -30.71
N LEU A 452 0.74 0.97 -29.61
CA LEU A 452 1.08 -0.20 -28.82
C LEU A 452 -0.17 -0.88 -28.25
N VAL A 453 -1.10 -0.12 -27.64
CA VAL A 453 -2.35 -0.68 -27.11
C VAL A 453 -3.19 -1.30 -28.23
N ALA A 454 -3.28 -0.66 -29.41
CA ALA A 454 -3.96 -1.23 -30.56
C ALA A 454 -3.28 -2.54 -31.04
N HIS A 455 -1.95 -2.61 -31.00
CA HIS A 455 -1.21 -3.83 -31.31
C HIS A 455 -1.49 -4.93 -30.29
N MET A 456 -1.42 -4.64 -29.00
CA MET A 456 -1.76 -5.60 -27.93
C MET A 456 -3.20 -6.10 -28.08
N GLN A 457 -4.15 -5.23 -28.39
CA GLN A 457 -5.54 -5.62 -28.65
C GLN A 457 -5.66 -6.56 -29.86
N SER A 458 -4.86 -6.35 -30.92
CA SER A 458 -4.87 -7.21 -32.12
C SER A 458 -4.40 -8.65 -31.84
N THR A 459 -3.71 -8.88 -30.71
CA THR A 459 -3.28 -10.22 -30.25
C THR A 459 -4.41 -11.02 -29.58
N GLY A 460 -5.63 -10.48 -29.51
CA GLY A 460 -6.77 -11.17 -28.88
C GLY A 460 -6.76 -11.12 -27.35
N ALA A 461 -6.03 -10.18 -26.77
CA ALA A 461 -5.98 -9.96 -25.32
C ALA A 461 -7.37 -9.69 -24.72
N ASP A 462 -7.70 -10.35 -23.61
CA ASP A 462 -8.88 -10.00 -22.81
C ASP A 462 -8.63 -8.76 -21.95
N ILE A 463 -7.40 -8.61 -21.46
CA ILE A 463 -6.92 -7.48 -20.67
C ILE A 463 -5.52 -7.09 -21.16
N MET A 464 -5.28 -5.80 -21.33
CA MET A 464 -3.95 -5.26 -21.60
C MET A 464 -3.32 -4.73 -20.32
N LYS A 465 -2.02 -5.01 -20.14
CA LYS A 465 -1.21 -4.56 -19.01
C LYS A 465 0.02 -3.81 -19.51
N LEU A 466 0.10 -2.52 -19.24
CA LEU A 466 1.24 -1.68 -19.58
C LEU A 466 1.98 -1.28 -18.30
N VAL A 467 3.28 -1.57 -18.23
CA VAL A 467 4.13 -1.19 -17.09
C VAL A 467 5.26 -0.30 -17.58
N VAL A 468 5.44 0.85 -16.93
CA VAL A 468 6.40 1.88 -17.33
C VAL A 468 7.31 2.26 -16.17
N SER A 469 8.54 2.68 -16.41
CA SER A 469 9.43 3.20 -15.37
C SER A 469 9.65 4.71 -15.57
N ALA A 470 8.72 5.53 -15.05
CA ALA A 470 8.75 6.96 -15.24
C ALA A 470 9.96 7.60 -14.54
N SER A 471 10.72 8.39 -15.31
CA SER A 471 11.87 9.14 -14.80
C SER A 471 11.45 10.45 -14.14
N ASP A 472 10.30 11.01 -14.55
CA ASP A 472 9.65 12.17 -13.95
C ASP A 472 8.14 11.94 -13.76
N ILE A 473 7.55 12.58 -12.74
CA ILE A 473 6.11 12.47 -12.44
C ILE A 473 5.20 13.00 -13.57
N THR A 474 5.71 13.88 -14.43
CA THR A 474 4.97 14.44 -15.58
C THR A 474 4.65 13.38 -16.63
N GLU A 475 5.47 12.35 -16.78
CA GLU A 475 5.24 11.24 -17.72
C GLU A 475 3.93 10.47 -17.42
N LEU A 476 3.49 10.49 -16.17
CA LEU A 476 2.25 9.81 -15.76
C LEU A 476 1.00 10.43 -16.39
N ALA A 477 1.06 11.69 -16.83
CA ALA A 477 -0.05 12.33 -17.54
C ALA A 477 -0.47 11.53 -18.78
N THR A 478 0.49 10.95 -19.50
CA THR A 478 0.24 10.11 -20.67
C THR A 478 -0.45 8.80 -20.29
N ILE A 479 -0.04 8.17 -19.18
CA ILE A 479 -0.64 6.95 -18.65
C ILE A 479 -2.10 7.20 -18.25
N PHE A 480 -2.38 8.28 -17.52
CA PHE A 480 -3.74 8.63 -17.11
C PHE A 480 -4.63 8.96 -18.30
N HIS A 481 -4.08 9.64 -19.31
CA HIS A 481 -4.80 9.91 -20.55
C HIS A 481 -5.22 8.61 -21.26
N LEU A 482 -4.30 7.66 -21.38
CA LEU A 482 -4.54 6.36 -21.99
C LEU A 482 -5.63 5.58 -21.24
N LEU A 483 -5.55 5.54 -19.91
CA LEU A 483 -6.56 4.90 -19.07
C LEU A 483 -7.95 5.53 -19.26
N ALA A 484 -8.04 6.86 -19.26
CA ALA A 484 -9.31 7.58 -19.35
C ALA A 484 -10.05 7.37 -20.70
N HIS A 485 -9.32 7.08 -21.79
CA HIS A 485 -9.87 6.94 -23.14
C HIS A 485 -9.95 5.49 -23.63
N ARG A 486 -9.71 4.52 -22.74
CA ARG A 486 -9.74 3.11 -23.10
C ARG A 486 -11.14 2.69 -23.59
N GLN A 487 -11.16 1.90 -24.65
CA GLN A 487 -12.38 1.23 -25.14
C GLN A 487 -12.49 -0.22 -24.67
N VAL A 488 -11.41 -0.72 -24.06
CA VAL A 488 -11.16 -2.11 -23.70
C VAL A 488 -10.48 -2.18 -22.33
N PRO A 489 -10.58 -3.31 -21.61
CA PRO A 489 -9.94 -3.46 -20.30
C PRO A 489 -8.43 -3.23 -20.38
N LEU A 490 -7.97 -2.16 -19.75
CA LEU A 490 -6.58 -1.75 -19.72
C LEU A 490 -6.16 -1.46 -18.27
N THR A 491 -4.99 -1.97 -17.91
CA THR A 491 -4.26 -1.57 -16.71
C THR A 491 -2.94 -0.96 -17.15
N ALA A 492 -2.65 0.24 -16.67
CA ALA A 492 -1.40 0.92 -16.97
C ALA A 492 -0.90 1.61 -15.71
N TYR A 493 0.37 1.40 -15.36
CA TYR A 493 0.96 2.00 -14.18
C TYR A 493 2.47 2.15 -14.33
N SER A 494 3.06 2.94 -13.45
CA SER A 494 4.49 3.12 -13.37
C SER A 494 5.10 2.61 -12.07
N THR A 495 6.29 2.02 -12.16
CA THR A 495 7.13 1.61 -11.02
C THR A 495 7.99 2.78 -10.52
N GLY A 496 8.66 2.59 -9.37
CA GLY A 496 9.47 3.64 -8.73
C GLY A 496 8.67 4.66 -7.91
N GLU A 497 9.36 5.46 -7.10
CA GLU A 497 8.73 6.40 -6.14
C GLU A 497 7.82 7.43 -6.82
N ARG A 498 8.16 7.83 -8.06
CA ARG A 498 7.35 8.74 -8.91
C ARG A 498 6.07 8.09 -9.39
N GLY A 499 6.13 6.80 -9.71
CA GLY A 499 5.02 6.01 -10.24
C GLY A 499 3.92 5.68 -9.24
N LEU A 500 4.15 5.87 -7.93
CA LEU A 500 3.22 5.51 -6.85
C LEU A 500 1.78 6.00 -7.08
N ILE A 501 1.61 7.24 -7.57
CA ILE A 501 0.28 7.81 -7.79
C ILE A 501 -0.49 7.14 -8.92
N SER A 502 0.19 6.49 -9.87
CA SER A 502 -0.48 5.78 -10.97
C SER A 502 -1.31 4.60 -10.47
N GLN A 503 -0.88 3.93 -9.39
CA GLN A 503 -1.63 2.85 -8.76
C GLN A 503 -2.78 3.37 -7.89
N ILE A 504 -2.56 4.47 -7.17
CA ILE A 504 -3.58 5.04 -6.29
C ILE A 504 -4.72 5.65 -7.11
N LEU A 505 -4.40 6.37 -8.19
CA LEU A 505 -5.38 7.06 -9.03
C LEU A 505 -5.89 6.20 -10.20
N GLY A 506 -5.37 4.99 -10.36
CA GLY A 506 -5.83 4.02 -11.34
C GLY A 506 -7.35 3.95 -11.45
N PRO A 507 -8.12 3.77 -10.34
CA PRO A 507 -9.58 3.66 -10.39
C PRO A 507 -10.28 4.92 -10.95
N LYS A 508 -9.77 6.12 -10.64
CA LYS A 508 -10.33 7.39 -11.14
C LYS A 508 -10.26 7.47 -12.66
N TYR A 509 -9.11 7.09 -13.22
CA TYR A 509 -8.90 7.08 -14.67
C TYR A 509 -9.35 5.75 -15.31
N GLY A 510 -9.82 4.82 -14.48
CA GLY A 510 -10.44 3.56 -14.84
C GLY A 510 -9.48 2.41 -15.18
N GLY A 511 -8.28 2.41 -14.63
CA GLY A 511 -7.47 1.20 -14.55
C GLY A 511 -8.28 -0.01 -14.10
N PHE A 512 -8.19 -1.10 -14.88
CA PHE A 512 -8.95 -2.32 -14.63
C PHE A 512 -8.45 -3.07 -13.38
N LEU A 513 -7.12 -3.21 -13.25
CA LEU A 513 -6.43 -3.70 -12.07
C LEU A 513 -5.61 -2.57 -11.46
N ILE A 514 -5.41 -2.65 -10.15
CA ILE A 514 -4.34 -1.92 -9.43
C ILE A 514 -3.54 -2.92 -8.64
N TYR A 515 -2.24 -2.65 -8.51
CA TYR A 515 -1.30 -3.56 -7.90
C TYR A 515 -0.82 -3.08 -6.55
N GLY A 516 -0.73 -4.00 -5.61
CA GLY A 516 -0.12 -3.77 -4.30
C GLY A 516 0.75 -4.93 -3.84
N CYS A 517 1.59 -4.67 -2.85
CA CYS A 517 2.48 -5.67 -2.23
C CYS A 517 2.00 -6.05 -0.83
N ILE A 518 2.30 -7.28 -0.41
CA ILE A 518 2.01 -7.76 0.95
C ILE A 518 2.92 -7.08 1.99
N TYR A 519 4.17 -6.84 1.61
CA TYR A 519 5.20 -6.24 2.46
C TYR A 519 5.71 -4.93 1.85
N GLU A 520 6.15 -4.00 2.70
CA GLU A 520 6.78 -2.76 2.24
C GLU A 520 8.04 -3.05 1.41
N ASN A 521 8.32 -2.20 0.42
CA ASN A 521 9.52 -2.25 -0.44
C ASN A 521 9.74 -3.53 -1.27
N SER A 522 8.74 -4.43 -1.36
CA SER A 522 8.88 -5.65 -2.17
C SER A 522 9.09 -5.35 -3.66
N VAL A 523 8.34 -4.38 -4.20
CA VAL A 523 8.50 -3.86 -5.56
C VAL A 523 8.62 -2.33 -5.47
N PRO A 524 9.74 -1.72 -5.91
CA PRO A 524 9.90 -0.28 -5.85
C PRO A 524 8.74 0.47 -6.52
N GLY A 525 8.10 1.37 -5.77
CA GLY A 525 7.00 2.21 -6.25
C GLY A 525 5.59 1.63 -6.13
N LEU A 526 5.42 0.35 -5.76
CA LEU A 526 4.10 -0.20 -5.47
C LEU A 526 3.69 0.07 -4.01
N PRO A 527 2.44 0.49 -3.77
CA PRO A 527 1.92 0.63 -2.42
C PRO A 527 1.66 -0.75 -1.77
N THR A 528 1.62 -0.80 -0.44
CA THR A 528 1.14 -2.00 0.26
C THR A 528 -0.37 -2.19 0.08
N LEU A 529 -0.84 -3.42 0.17
CA LEU A 529 -2.29 -3.73 0.15
C LEU A 529 -3.03 -2.98 1.26
N ASP A 530 -2.45 -2.92 2.45
CA ASP A 530 -2.98 -2.14 3.58
C ASP A 530 -3.12 -0.65 3.22
N SER A 531 -2.09 -0.04 2.62
CA SER A 531 -2.16 1.36 2.20
C SER A 531 -3.27 1.61 1.17
N LEU A 532 -3.42 0.73 0.18
CA LEU A 532 -4.50 0.82 -0.81
C LEU A 532 -5.90 0.69 -0.15
N ARG A 533 -6.05 -0.24 0.79
CA ARG A 533 -7.36 -0.61 1.38
C ARG A 533 -7.77 0.24 2.57
N GLN A 534 -6.83 0.72 3.38
CA GLN A 534 -7.08 1.45 4.62
C GLN A 534 -6.78 2.94 4.51
N THR A 535 -5.59 3.29 4.01
CA THR A 535 -5.16 4.70 3.89
C THR A 535 -5.93 5.40 2.78
N TYR A 536 -5.74 4.93 1.54
CA TYR A 536 -6.37 5.54 0.36
C TYR A 536 -7.81 5.08 0.17
N LYS A 537 -8.15 3.86 0.60
CA LYS A 537 -9.45 3.20 0.37
C LYS A 537 -9.89 3.33 -1.09
N VAL A 538 -9.04 2.87 -2.00
CA VAL A 538 -9.18 3.01 -3.46
C VAL A 538 -10.54 2.57 -4.03
N ASN A 539 -11.31 1.73 -3.33
CA ASN A 539 -12.67 1.34 -3.71
C ASN A 539 -13.73 2.46 -3.57
N TYR A 540 -13.38 3.56 -2.91
CA TYR A 540 -14.22 4.76 -2.80
C TYR A 540 -13.96 5.76 -3.93
N LEU A 541 -12.97 5.50 -4.78
CA LEU A 541 -12.64 6.34 -5.91
C LEU A 541 -13.59 6.09 -7.07
N ASP A 542 -13.92 7.18 -7.75
CA ASP A 542 -14.67 7.24 -8.98
C ASP A 542 -14.10 8.31 -9.93
N ALA A 543 -14.66 8.41 -11.12
CA ALA A 543 -14.21 9.38 -12.13
C ALA A 543 -14.32 10.84 -11.63
N ASP A 544 -15.26 11.14 -10.74
CA ASP A 544 -15.53 12.48 -10.22
C ASP A 544 -14.68 12.84 -8.99
N THR A 545 -13.89 11.89 -8.47
CA THR A 545 -13.10 12.10 -7.25
C THR A 545 -12.07 13.19 -7.48
N ARG A 546 -12.10 14.25 -6.66
CA ARG A 546 -11.10 15.32 -6.72
C ARG A 546 -9.79 14.86 -6.12
N VAL A 547 -8.69 15.16 -6.79
CA VAL A 547 -7.36 14.80 -6.30
C VAL A 547 -6.74 16.01 -5.60
N PHE A 548 -6.04 15.76 -4.52
CA PHE A 548 -5.26 16.69 -3.70
C PHE A 548 -3.89 16.04 -3.50
N GLY A 549 -2.86 16.81 -3.18
CA GLY A 549 -1.60 16.16 -2.88
C GLY A 549 -0.53 17.01 -2.24
N LEU A 550 0.52 16.33 -1.78
CA LEU A 550 1.72 16.97 -1.26
C LEU A 550 2.80 17.01 -2.32
N ILE A 551 3.17 18.21 -2.79
CA ILE A 551 4.35 18.44 -3.63
C ILE A 551 5.59 18.47 -2.73
N SER A 552 6.48 17.49 -2.82
CA SER A 552 7.68 17.40 -1.98
C SER A 552 8.77 16.52 -2.59
N LYS A 553 10.02 16.71 -2.16
CA LYS A 553 11.17 15.87 -2.51
C LYS A 553 12.12 15.74 -1.30
N PRO A 554 12.14 14.59 -0.59
CA PRO A 554 11.33 13.38 -0.78
C PRO A 554 9.87 13.56 -0.33
N VAL A 555 8.98 12.60 -0.64
CA VAL A 555 7.55 12.66 -0.27
C VAL A 555 7.05 11.44 0.54
N SER A 556 7.78 10.33 0.51
CA SER A 556 7.42 9.04 1.11
C SER A 556 7.13 9.08 2.62
N HIS A 557 7.72 10.01 3.37
CA HIS A 557 7.50 10.18 4.82
C HIS A 557 6.22 10.96 5.19
N SER A 558 5.43 11.39 4.21
CA SER A 558 4.24 12.21 4.44
C SER A 558 3.11 11.43 5.09
N LYS A 559 2.64 11.93 6.24
CA LYS A 559 1.42 11.44 6.90
C LYS A 559 0.14 12.14 6.39
N GLY A 560 0.26 13.03 5.41
CA GLY A 560 -0.87 13.77 4.83
C GLY A 560 -2.03 12.88 4.36
N PRO A 561 -1.78 11.76 3.64
CA PRO A 561 -2.84 10.83 3.23
C PRO A 561 -3.63 10.23 4.40
N ILE A 562 -2.96 9.94 5.53
CA ILE A 562 -3.59 9.34 6.72
C ILE A 562 -4.50 10.37 7.41
N LEU A 563 -4.26 11.67 7.20
CA LEU A 563 -5.02 12.74 7.82
C LEU A 563 -6.17 13.23 6.94
N HIS A 564 -5.87 13.60 5.68
CA HIS A 564 -6.85 14.20 4.78
C HIS A 564 -7.86 13.19 4.25
N ASN A 565 -7.45 11.96 3.89
CA ASN A 565 -8.37 10.98 3.30
C ASN A 565 -9.51 10.56 4.24
N PRO A 566 -9.25 10.21 5.51
CA PRO A 566 -10.34 9.96 6.46
C PRO A 566 -11.21 11.18 6.70
N THR A 567 -10.62 12.38 6.75
CA THR A 567 -11.36 13.63 6.97
C THR A 567 -12.31 13.93 5.79
N PHE A 568 -11.85 13.80 4.53
CA PHE A 568 -12.70 13.92 3.36
C PHE A 568 -13.89 12.97 3.41
N ARG A 569 -13.65 11.70 3.75
CA ARG A 569 -14.72 10.69 3.88
C ARG A 569 -15.71 11.03 4.98
N HIS A 570 -15.23 11.47 6.15
CA HIS A 570 -16.09 11.81 7.28
C HIS A 570 -17.08 12.92 6.95
N VAL A 571 -16.63 13.97 6.24
CA VAL A 571 -17.52 15.07 5.82
C VAL A 571 -18.30 14.79 4.53
N GLY A 572 -18.16 13.60 3.95
CA GLY A 572 -18.74 13.26 2.66
C GLY A 572 -18.24 14.14 1.51
N TYR A 573 -16.96 14.48 1.50
CA TYR A 573 -16.29 15.19 0.41
C TYR A 573 -15.63 14.18 -0.53
N ASN A 574 -15.97 14.22 -1.83
CA ASN A 574 -15.40 13.29 -2.82
C ASN A 574 -13.97 13.73 -3.21
N GLY A 575 -13.01 13.46 -2.33
CA GLY A 575 -11.62 13.85 -2.48
C GLY A 575 -10.65 12.76 -2.06
N ILE A 576 -9.49 12.71 -2.71
CA ILE A 576 -8.33 11.90 -2.33
C ILE A 576 -7.07 12.75 -2.27
N TYR A 577 -6.28 12.56 -1.22
CA TYR A 577 -4.99 13.18 -0.98
C TYR A 577 -3.86 12.18 -1.23
N VAL A 578 -2.92 12.52 -2.13
CA VAL A 578 -1.83 11.64 -2.58
C VAL A 578 -0.45 12.30 -2.45
N PRO A 579 0.64 11.52 -2.28
CA PRO A 579 2.01 12.04 -2.31
C PRO A 579 2.47 12.32 -3.76
N LEU A 580 2.96 13.52 -4.03
CA LEU A 580 3.49 13.93 -5.34
C LEU A 580 5.01 14.14 -5.22
N PHE A 581 5.79 13.16 -5.69
CA PHE A 581 7.24 13.29 -5.82
C PHE A 581 7.53 14.13 -7.07
N VAL A 582 7.86 15.41 -6.89
CA VAL A 582 8.14 16.32 -7.99
C VAL A 582 9.63 16.57 -8.05
N ASP A 583 10.27 16.42 -9.21
CA ASP A 583 11.69 16.75 -9.38
C ASP A 583 11.87 18.21 -9.76
N ASP A 584 11.18 18.64 -10.81
CA ASP A 584 11.21 19.98 -11.35
C ASP A 584 9.81 20.63 -11.32
N LEU A 585 9.70 21.76 -10.62
CA LEU A 585 8.43 22.48 -10.50
C LEU A 585 7.96 23.06 -11.83
N LYS A 586 8.89 23.54 -12.68
CA LYS A 586 8.55 24.19 -13.95
C LYS A 586 7.91 23.17 -14.90
N GLU A 587 8.51 22.00 -15.03
CA GLU A 587 7.98 20.90 -15.85
C GLU A 587 6.65 20.43 -15.30
N PHE A 588 6.56 20.19 -13.98
CA PHE A 588 5.31 19.81 -13.31
C PHE A 588 4.16 20.78 -13.62
N PHE A 589 4.37 22.08 -13.40
CA PHE A 589 3.33 23.08 -13.68
C PHE A 589 3.08 23.23 -15.19
N SER A 590 4.08 23.05 -16.06
CA SER A 590 3.87 23.13 -17.51
C SER A 590 2.93 22.02 -18.03
N VAL A 591 3.05 20.81 -17.48
CA VAL A 591 2.23 19.66 -17.90
C VAL A 591 0.87 19.70 -17.23
N TYR A 592 0.85 19.81 -15.90
CA TYR A 592 -0.40 19.68 -15.17
C TYR A 592 -1.26 20.95 -15.21
N SER A 593 -0.72 22.11 -15.60
CA SER A 593 -1.49 23.37 -15.73
C SER A 593 -1.92 23.68 -17.16
N SER A 594 -1.49 22.89 -18.15
CA SER A 594 -1.73 23.18 -19.58
C SER A 594 -3.22 23.12 -19.95
N PRO A 595 -3.71 24.04 -20.81
CA PRO A 595 -5.07 24.00 -21.37
C PRO A 595 -5.41 22.72 -22.13
N ASP A 596 -4.41 22.03 -22.70
CA ASP A 596 -4.61 20.75 -23.39
C ASP A 596 -5.11 19.66 -22.43
N PHE A 597 -4.88 19.84 -21.12
CA PHE A 597 -5.42 19.02 -20.04
C PHE A 597 -6.70 19.62 -19.41
N THR A 598 -7.19 20.76 -19.89
CA THR A 598 -8.45 21.42 -19.46
C THR A 598 -9.65 21.15 -20.38
N GLY A 599 -9.41 20.63 -21.59
CA GLY A 599 -10.46 20.20 -22.53
C GLY A 599 -11.11 18.86 -22.19
N PHE A 600 -10.52 18.12 -21.23
CA PHE A 600 -11.19 17.04 -20.53
C PHE A 600 -12.21 17.66 -19.58
N SER A 601 -13.41 17.09 -19.44
CA SER A 601 -14.26 17.33 -18.26
C SER A 601 -13.34 17.41 -17.04
N LEU A 602 -13.20 18.59 -16.43
CA LEU A 602 -12.65 18.96 -15.11
C LEU A 602 -11.80 17.98 -14.25
N ASP A 603 -11.19 16.92 -14.79
CA ASP A 603 -10.94 15.65 -14.09
C ASP A 603 -9.58 14.99 -14.43
N THR A 604 -8.67 15.71 -15.07
CA THR A 604 -7.24 15.31 -15.17
C THR A 604 -6.49 15.74 -13.90
N LEU A 605 -5.20 15.38 -13.74
CA LEU A 605 -4.38 15.89 -12.62
C LEU A 605 -4.32 17.43 -12.54
N ALA A 606 -4.77 18.14 -13.59
CA ALA A 606 -5.11 19.56 -13.57
C ALA A 606 -6.23 19.95 -12.57
N ALA A 607 -6.93 18.98 -11.96
CA ALA A 607 -7.83 19.17 -10.82
C ALA A 607 -7.10 19.10 -9.46
N CYS A 608 -5.81 18.70 -9.46
CA CYS A 608 -4.99 18.54 -8.25
C CYS A 608 -4.48 19.84 -7.64
N PHE A 609 -4.77 21.00 -8.21
CA PHE A 609 -4.17 22.26 -7.79
C PHE A 609 -4.60 22.80 -6.42
N HIS A 610 -5.28 21.95 -5.66
CA HIS A 610 -5.28 22.03 -4.21
C HIS A 610 -4.12 21.17 -3.68
N CYS A 611 -2.94 21.78 -3.53
CA CYS A 611 -1.75 21.07 -3.07
C CYS A 611 -1.24 21.64 -1.74
N SER A 612 -0.75 20.77 -0.86
CA SER A 612 0.22 21.19 0.14
C SER A 612 1.62 21.16 -0.46
N VAL A 613 2.53 21.98 0.07
CA VAL A 613 3.91 22.10 -0.40
C VAL A 613 4.87 21.79 0.74
N GLY A 614 5.69 20.77 0.52
CA GLY A 614 6.73 20.28 1.43
C GLY A 614 8.11 20.84 1.09
N ILE A 615 9.12 20.26 1.73
CA ILE A 615 10.53 20.57 1.47
C ILE A 615 10.92 19.98 0.11
N PRO A 616 11.75 20.65 -0.71
CA PRO A 616 12.36 21.97 -0.50
C PRO A 616 11.56 23.14 -1.11
N TYR A 617 10.33 22.91 -1.57
CA TYR A 617 9.67 23.78 -2.54
C TYR A 617 8.95 25.01 -2.00
N LYS A 618 8.77 25.13 -0.67
CA LYS A 618 7.95 26.20 -0.06
C LYS A 618 8.33 27.64 -0.47
N GLU A 619 9.60 27.91 -0.78
CA GLU A 619 10.06 29.23 -1.26
C GLU A 619 9.91 29.34 -2.79
N ALA A 620 10.39 28.33 -3.53
CA ALA A 620 10.39 28.33 -4.99
C ALA A 620 8.99 28.27 -5.63
N ILE A 621 7.99 27.75 -4.91
CA ILE A 621 6.63 27.58 -5.44
C ILE A 621 5.91 28.93 -5.67
N ILE A 622 6.36 30.01 -5.03
CA ILE A 622 5.74 31.34 -5.09
C ILE A 622 5.64 31.85 -6.53
N GLN A 623 6.68 31.63 -7.34
CA GLN A 623 6.73 32.10 -8.72
C GLN A 623 5.69 31.43 -9.65
N TYR A 624 5.11 30.30 -9.21
CA TYR A 624 4.09 29.56 -9.96
C TYR A 624 2.66 29.87 -9.47
N CYS A 625 2.52 30.72 -8.45
CA CYS A 625 1.21 31.21 -8.01
C CYS A 625 0.84 32.47 -8.80
N ASP A 626 -0.37 32.52 -9.35
CA ASP A 626 -0.91 33.73 -9.98
C ASP A 626 -1.17 34.83 -8.96
N GLU A 627 -1.59 34.43 -7.76
CA GLU A 627 -1.84 35.31 -6.62
C GLU A 627 -1.25 34.69 -5.35
N VAL A 628 -0.73 35.53 -4.45
CA VAL A 628 -0.16 35.06 -3.17
C VAL A 628 -0.85 35.82 -2.05
N HIS A 629 -1.40 35.09 -1.09
CA HIS A 629 -2.05 35.66 0.08
C HIS A 629 -1.07 36.56 0.84
N SER A 630 -1.54 37.71 1.34
CA SER A 630 -0.69 38.74 1.95
C SER A 630 0.23 38.21 3.05
N LEU A 631 -0.26 37.30 3.89
CA LEU A 631 0.54 36.61 4.90
C LEU A 631 1.67 35.77 4.29
N ALA A 632 1.38 34.96 3.28
CA ALA A 632 2.38 34.11 2.62
C ALA A 632 3.42 34.94 1.88
N GLN A 633 2.99 36.05 1.26
CA GLN A 633 3.87 37.02 0.61
C GLN A 633 4.82 37.67 1.61
N ALA A 634 4.33 38.05 2.79
CA ALA A 634 5.15 38.67 3.85
C ALA A 634 6.15 37.67 4.47
N ILE A 635 5.76 36.40 4.61
CA ILE A 635 6.65 35.32 5.06
C ILE A 635 7.72 35.01 4.00
N GLY A 636 7.37 35.14 2.72
CA GLY A 636 8.21 34.68 1.60
C GLY A 636 8.22 33.16 1.46
N ALA A 637 7.14 32.49 1.86
CA ALA A 637 6.95 31.04 1.68
C ALA A 637 5.47 30.66 1.55
N VAL A 638 5.17 29.71 0.66
CA VAL A 638 3.84 29.13 0.44
C VAL A 638 3.90 27.63 0.77
N ASN A 639 2.98 27.16 1.61
CA ASN A 639 2.85 25.73 1.93
C ASN A 639 1.52 25.12 1.44
N THR A 640 0.63 25.93 0.86
CA THR A 640 -0.70 25.52 0.43
C THR A 640 -1.07 26.28 -0.83
N ILE A 641 -1.42 25.59 -1.91
CA ILE A 641 -1.87 26.16 -3.18
C ILE A 641 -3.34 25.78 -3.36
N ILE A 642 -4.15 26.76 -3.77
CA ILE A 642 -5.57 26.57 -4.07
C ILE A 642 -5.83 27.02 -5.50
N ARG A 643 -6.59 26.24 -6.28
CA ARG A 643 -7.09 26.69 -7.57
C ARG A 643 -8.47 27.30 -7.41
N SER A 644 -8.53 28.61 -7.60
CA SER A 644 -9.78 29.35 -7.55
C SER A 644 -10.71 29.00 -8.72
N SER A 645 -11.98 29.40 -8.61
CA SER A 645 -13.01 29.10 -9.62
C SER A 645 -12.74 29.70 -11.00
N ASN A 646 -11.89 30.73 -11.10
CA ASN A 646 -11.47 31.33 -12.36
C ASN A 646 -10.22 30.64 -12.96
N GLY A 647 -9.72 29.58 -12.32
CA GLY A 647 -8.58 28.80 -12.76
C GLY A 647 -7.22 29.27 -12.23
N LYS A 648 -7.15 30.41 -11.53
CA LYS A 648 -5.91 30.94 -10.95
C LYS A 648 -5.42 30.15 -9.74
N LEU A 649 -4.11 29.99 -9.63
CA LEU A 649 -3.39 29.41 -8.50
C LEU A 649 -3.12 30.47 -7.43
N VAL A 650 -3.66 30.24 -6.23
CA VAL A 650 -3.51 31.15 -5.08
C VAL A 650 -2.69 30.48 -3.99
N GLY A 651 -1.55 31.08 -3.63
CA GLY A 651 -0.64 30.58 -2.60
C GLY A 651 -0.96 31.09 -1.20
N TYR A 652 -1.02 30.19 -0.22
CA TYR A 652 -1.25 30.46 1.20
C TYR A 652 -0.13 29.85 2.08
N ASN A 653 -0.06 30.31 3.33
CA ASN A 653 0.83 29.77 4.35
C ASN A 653 0.02 29.43 5.61
N THR A 654 -0.12 28.14 5.90
CA THR A 654 -0.75 27.62 7.12
C THR A 654 0.25 27.21 8.20
N ASP A 655 1.55 27.12 7.87
CA ASP A 655 2.62 26.76 8.81
C ASP A 655 2.77 27.80 9.93
N CYS A 656 2.62 29.09 9.60
CA CYS A 656 2.82 30.21 10.52
C CYS A 656 1.88 30.14 11.74
N GLU A 657 0.57 30.23 11.52
CA GLU A 657 -0.40 30.24 12.63
C GLU A 657 -0.42 28.89 13.36
N ALA A 658 -0.27 27.77 12.63
CA ALA A 658 -0.24 26.44 13.22
C ALA A 658 0.90 26.24 14.22
N SER A 659 2.11 26.65 13.86
CA SER A 659 3.29 26.51 14.72
C SER A 659 3.25 27.48 15.91
N ILE A 660 2.90 28.75 15.69
CA ILE A 660 2.84 29.75 16.76
C ILE A 660 1.76 29.40 17.78
N THR A 661 0.57 29.01 17.35
CA THR A 661 -0.50 28.66 18.30
C THR A 661 -0.18 27.39 19.09
N ALA A 662 0.48 26.40 18.49
CA ALA A 662 0.96 25.22 19.22
C ALA A 662 1.94 25.60 20.34
N ILE A 663 2.86 26.53 20.07
CA ILE A 663 3.82 27.04 21.07
C ILE A 663 3.12 27.87 22.15
N GLU A 664 2.21 28.76 21.76
CA GLU A 664 1.49 29.62 22.72
C GLU A 664 0.60 28.83 23.67
N ASP A 665 -0.07 27.78 23.20
CA ASP A 665 -0.96 26.97 24.03
C ASP A 665 -0.16 26.17 25.07
N ALA A 666 0.99 25.61 24.69
CA ALA A 666 1.92 24.98 25.63
C ALA A 666 2.45 25.95 26.71
N LEU A 667 2.57 27.25 26.40
CA LEU A 667 2.94 28.28 27.38
C LEU A 667 1.77 28.74 28.27
N LYS A 668 0.52 28.49 27.89
CA LYS A 668 -0.69 28.87 28.65
C LYS A 668 -1.11 27.80 29.66
N ASP A 669 -0.96 26.52 29.34
CA ASP A 669 -1.44 25.40 30.20
C ASP A 669 -0.79 25.35 31.59
N ARG A 670 0.32 26.04 31.84
CA ARG A 670 0.93 26.21 33.18
C ARG A 670 0.48 27.44 33.97
N ARG A 671 -0.35 28.34 33.41
CA ARG A 671 -0.85 29.55 34.12
C ARG A 671 -2.22 29.36 34.77
N TYR A 672 -2.61 28.13 35.09
CA TYR A 672 -3.86 27.83 35.80
C TYR A 672 -3.76 27.92 37.33
N ASP A 673 -2.75 28.60 37.87
CA ASP A 673 -2.76 29.12 39.23
C ASP A 673 -2.83 30.65 39.18
N ASN A 674 -4.05 31.19 39.26
CA ASN A 674 -4.39 32.57 39.61
C ASN A 674 -3.69 33.70 38.81
N ALA A 675 -4.04 33.91 37.54
CA ALA A 675 -3.79 35.21 36.90
C ALA A 675 -4.85 35.57 35.84
N GLU A 676 -5.29 36.84 35.87
CA GLU A 676 -6.20 37.45 34.91
C GLU A 676 -5.73 37.28 33.45
N VAL A 677 -6.68 37.14 32.54
CA VAL A 677 -6.45 37.06 31.08
C VAL A 677 -5.83 38.38 30.61
N HIS A 678 -4.51 38.44 30.48
CA HIS A 678 -3.83 39.55 29.83
C HIS A 678 -4.03 39.48 28.31
N PRO A 679 -4.37 40.60 27.62
CA PRO A 679 -4.67 40.64 26.18
C PRO A 679 -3.44 40.52 25.25
N THR A 680 -2.25 40.23 25.78
CA THR A 680 -0.98 40.20 25.02
C THR A 680 -0.46 38.77 24.87
N SER A 681 0.05 38.42 23.67
CA SER A 681 0.63 37.10 23.38
C SER A 681 1.68 36.69 24.43
N PRO A 682 1.74 35.39 24.83
CA PRO A 682 2.77 34.90 25.74
C PRO A 682 4.19 34.99 25.17
N LEU A 683 4.36 35.24 23.86
CA LEU A 683 5.64 35.43 23.20
C LEU A 683 6.16 36.87 23.25
N ASN A 684 5.31 37.84 23.63
CA ASN A 684 5.68 39.25 23.61
C ASN A 684 6.90 39.53 24.50
N GLY A 685 7.95 40.14 23.93
CA GLY A 685 9.21 40.46 24.62
C GLY A 685 10.15 39.28 24.85
N LYS A 686 9.71 38.03 24.65
CA LYS A 686 10.56 36.83 24.82
C LYS A 686 11.62 36.73 23.73
N GLN A 687 12.77 36.14 24.07
CA GLN A 687 13.74 35.71 23.07
C GLN A 687 13.20 34.47 22.38
N PHE A 688 13.19 34.45 21.06
CA PHE A 688 12.74 33.33 20.24
C PHE A 688 13.85 32.92 19.29
N VAL A 689 14.40 31.73 19.48
CA VAL A 689 15.49 31.20 18.66
C VAL A 689 14.91 30.28 17.60
N VAL A 690 15.23 30.55 16.33
CA VAL A 690 14.84 29.73 15.18
C VAL A 690 16.07 29.05 14.61
N ALA A 691 16.06 27.71 14.59
CA ALA A 691 17.05 26.92 13.88
C ALA A 691 16.47 26.48 12.52
N GLY A 692 17.06 26.99 11.44
CA GLY A 692 16.62 26.81 10.06
C GLY A 692 15.96 28.08 9.49
N ALA A 693 16.38 28.47 8.28
CA ALA A 693 15.93 29.64 7.54
C ALA A 693 15.21 29.28 6.23
N GLY A 694 14.78 28.02 6.08
CA GLY A 694 13.89 27.58 5.00
C GLY A 694 12.44 27.95 5.23
N GLY A 695 11.53 27.55 4.32
CA GLY A 695 10.12 27.98 4.35
C GLY A 695 9.38 27.83 5.69
N ALA A 696 9.59 26.73 6.43
CA ALA A 696 9.01 26.55 7.77
C ALA A 696 9.66 27.48 8.82
N GLY A 697 10.98 27.64 8.77
CA GLY A 697 11.74 28.58 9.61
C GLY A 697 11.32 30.03 9.37
N ARG A 698 11.09 30.42 8.11
CA ARG A 698 10.53 31.74 7.75
C ARG A 698 9.16 31.97 8.39
N ALA A 699 8.27 30.97 8.31
CA ALA A 699 6.93 31.05 8.87
C ALA A 699 6.96 31.21 10.40
N LEU A 700 7.77 30.41 11.10
CA LEU A 700 8.00 30.51 12.55
C LEU A 700 8.57 31.87 12.94
N ALA A 701 9.63 32.31 12.26
CA ALA A 701 10.32 33.55 12.58
C ALA A 701 9.42 34.77 12.39
N PHE A 702 8.68 34.83 11.28
CA PHE A 702 7.68 35.87 11.02
C PHE A 702 6.56 35.83 12.05
N GLY A 703 6.02 34.64 12.34
CA GLY A 703 4.96 34.45 13.33
C GLY A 703 5.36 34.91 14.72
N ALA A 704 6.55 34.52 15.20
CA ALA A 704 7.08 34.93 16.50
C ALA A 704 7.29 36.45 16.55
N LYS A 705 7.86 37.05 15.50
CA LYS A 705 8.05 38.50 15.39
C LYS A 705 6.71 39.26 15.43
N SER A 706 5.69 38.76 14.73
CA SER A 706 4.35 39.36 14.71
C SER A 706 3.67 39.36 16.08
N ARG A 707 4.05 38.43 16.96
CA ARG A 707 3.60 38.33 18.36
C ARG A 707 4.46 39.12 19.35
N GLY A 708 5.44 39.90 18.86
CA GLY A 708 6.28 40.79 19.67
C GLY A 708 7.54 40.13 20.24
N ALA A 709 7.92 38.94 19.77
CA ALA A 709 9.17 38.30 20.20
C ALA A 709 10.41 38.96 19.59
N ARG A 710 11.54 38.83 20.28
CA ARG A 710 12.88 39.15 19.76
C ARG A 710 13.45 37.89 19.12
N VAL A 711 13.60 37.89 17.80
CA VAL A 711 13.93 36.68 17.03
C VAL A 711 15.41 36.62 16.69
N THR A 712 16.06 35.49 17.00
CA THR A 712 17.41 35.15 16.54
C THR A 712 17.35 33.94 15.62
N VAL A 713 18.00 34.02 14.47
CA VAL A 713 17.99 32.97 13.43
C VAL A 713 19.37 32.34 13.32
N PHE A 714 19.39 31.01 13.33
CA PHE A 714 20.54 30.17 13.03
C PHE A 714 20.22 29.32 11.80
N ASP A 715 21.18 29.10 10.92
CA ASP A 715 21.08 28.14 9.82
C ASP A 715 22.49 27.63 9.51
N ILE A 716 22.57 26.41 8.95
CA ILE A 716 23.84 25.84 8.49
C ILE A 716 24.46 26.71 7.38
N ASP A 717 23.62 27.40 6.61
CA ASP A 717 23.98 28.46 5.69
C ASP A 717 23.74 29.82 6.36
N PHE A 718 24.83 30.42 6.84
CA PHE A 718 24.77 31.68 7.58
C PHE A 718 24.20 32.84 6.75
N ASP A 719 24.33 32.83 5.42
CA ASP A 719 23.78 33.89 4.58
C ASP A 719 22.25 33.78 4.45
N ARG A 720 21.70 32.56 4.49
CA ARG A 720 20.24 32.37 4.63
C ARG A 720 19.74 32.89 5.97
N ALA A 721 20.47 32.64 7.07
CA ALA A 721 20.12 33.16 8.39
C ALA A 721 20.10 34.70 8.41
N LYS A 722 21.13 35.36 7.84
CA LYS A 722 21.18 36.83 7.70
C LYS A 722 20.02 37.37 6.88
N SER A 723 19.71 36.73 5.75
CA SER A 723 18.63 37.15 4.86
C SER A 723 17.27 37.12 5.58
N LEU A 724 16.97 36.03 6.29
CA LEU A 724 15.75 35.93 7.08
C LEU A 724 15.73 36.93 8.26
N ALA A 725 16.81 37.04 9.02
CA ALA A 725 16.90 37.98 10.13
C ALA A 725 16.67 39.43 9.66
N SER A 726 17.27 39.83 8.55
CA SER A 726 17.04 41.16 7.94
C SER A 726 15.57 41.37 7.58
N ALA A 727 14.93 40.38 6.94
CA ALA A 727 13.53 40.47 6.51
C ALA A 727 12.54 40.67 7.66
N ILE A 728 12.84 40.16 8.86
CA ILE A 728 11.97 40.27 10.05
C ILE A 728 12.48 41.26 11.10
N SER A 729 13.56 42.01 10.82
CA SER A 729 14.25 42.84 11.81
C SER A 729 14.63 42.06 13.08
N GLY A 730 15.26 40.90 12.90
CA GLY A 730 15.83 40.03 13.92
C GLY A 730 17.37 40.03 13.90
N GLU A 731 17.97 39.09 14.63
CA GLU A 731 19.43 38.88 14.69
C GLU A 731 19.80 37.55 14.01
N ALA A 732 20.93 37.48 13.33
CA ALA A 732 21.47 36.22 12.79
C ALA A 732 22.78 35.86 13.50
N ARG A 733 22.98 34.57 13.81
CA ARG A 733 24.21 34.06 14.44
C ARG A 733 24.74 32.80 13.73
N PRO A 734 26.06 32.55 13.74
CA PRO A 734 26.63 31.31 13.23
C PRO A 734 26.17 30.09 14.03
N PHE A 735 25.97 28.96 13.37
CA PHE A 735 25.45 27.72 13.97
C PHE A 735 26.32 27.18 15.13
N GLU A 736 27.64 27.42 15.07
CA GLU A 736 28.62 27.06 16.11
C GLU A 736 28.38 27.76 17.47
N GLY A 737 27.55 28.81 17.50
CA GLY A 737 27.20 29.57 18.70
C GLY A 737 25.89 29.17 19.37
N MET A 738 25.33 28.01 19.08
CA MET A 738 24.06 27.55 19.67
C MET A 738 24.25 27.11 21.13
N GLU A 739 23.50 27.74 22.05
CA GLU A 739 23.61 27.54 23.51
C GLU A 739 23.04 26.18 23.99
N THR A 740 23.39 25.78 25.22
CA THR A 740 22.93 24.54 25.86
C THR A 740 21.45 24.55 26.23
N PHE A 741 20.78 23.39 26.27
CA PHE A 741 19.34 23.29 26.51
C PHE A 741 18.83 23.87 27.85
N GLY A 742 19.70 24.00 28.85
CA GLY A 742 19.33 24.52 30.19
C GLY A 742 18.81 25.96 30.20
N ASP A 743 19.04 26.72 29.13
CA ASP A 743 18.64 28.13 29.02
C ASP A 743 17.25 28.33 28.36
N TYR A 744 16.64 27.27 27.84
CA TYR A 744 15.38 27.34 27.08
C TYR A 744 14.17 26.91 27.92
N GLN A 745 13.18 27.80 28.04
CA GLN A 745 11.90 27.49 28.70
C GLN A 745 11.07 26.45 27.93
N LEU A 746 11.10 26.52 26.59
CA LEU A 746 10.32 25.68 25.70
C LEU A 746 11.13 25.37 24.45
N VAL A 747 11.09 24.12 23.99
CA VAL A 747 11.66 23.66 22.73
C VAL A 747 10.56 23.09 21.85
N PHE A 748 10.44 23.63 20.64
CA PHE A 748 9.54 23.16 19.60
C PHE A 748 10.37 22.57 18.47
N ASP A 749 9.96 21.41 17.98
CA ASP A 749 10.57 20.81 16.79
C ASP A 749 9.49 20.60 15.72
N SER A 750 9.70 21.18 14.53
CA SER A 750 8.76 21.02 13.41
C SER A 750 8.74 19.60 12.83
N VAL A 751 9.76 18.79 13.13
CA VAL A 751 9.82 17.38 12.73
C VAL A 751 8.79 16.57 13.53
N TYR A 752 7.96 15.81 12.81
CA TYR A 752 6.87 15.01 13.39
C TYR A 752 7.05 13.49 13.20
N THR A 753 8.12 13.07 12.50
CA THR A 753 8.48 11.66 12.30
C THR A 753 9.98 11.51 12.58
N PRO A 754 10.38 10.98 13.75
CA PRO A 754 9.54 10.49 14.86
C PRO A 754 8.83 11.62 15.64
N ARG A 755 7.80 11.28 16.44
CA ARG A 755 7.02 12.24 17.25
C ARG A 755 7.86 12.97 18.30
N LYS A 756 8.71 12.22 19.02
CA LYS A 756 9.73 12.77 19.92
C LYS A 756 11.08 12.60 19.24
N THR A 757 11.65 13.69 18.74
CA THR A 757 13.00 13.70 18.18
C THR A 757 14.03 13.67 19.30
N ARG A 758 15.28 13.38 18.95
CA ARG A 758 16.41 13.48 19.89
C ARG A 758 16.48 14.87 20.54
N LEU A 759 16.22 15.93 19.77
CA LEU A 759 16.14 17.30 20.25
C LEU A 759 15.10 17.45 21.38
N LEU A 760 13.88 16.95 21.16
CA LEU A 760 12.83 17.01 22.18
C LEU A 760 13.15 16.14 23.39
N ILE A 761 13.75 14.97 23.22
CA ILE A 761 14.15 14.10 24.35
C ILE A 761 15.19 14.79 25.22
N GLU A 762 16.23 15.37 24.62
CA GLU A 762 17.31 16.07 25.35
C GLU A 762 16.79 17.36 26.01
N ALA A 763 15.89 18.09 25.35
CA ALA A 763 15.27 19.29 25.91
C ALA A 763 14.36 18.97 27.11
N GLU A 764 13.56 17.90 27.03
CA GLU A 764 12.70 17.44 28.13
C GLU A 764 13.55 16.99 29.32
N ALA A 765 14.65 16.26 29.08
CA ALA A 765 15.60 15.87 30.11
C ALA A 765 16.29 17.07 30.78
N ALA A 766 16.48 18.17 30.05
CA ALA A 766 16.98 19.44 30.58
C ALA A 766 15.91 20.28 31.32
N GLY A 767 14.66 19.80 31.39
CA GLY A 767 13.56 20.45 32.09
C GLY A 767 12.76 21.47 31.27
N ALA A 768 13.01 21.57 29.96
CA ALA A 768 12.24 22.43 29.07
C ALA A 768 10.85 21.86 28.76
N ILE A 769 9.88 22.74 28.48
CA ILE A 769 8.59 22.32 27.90
C ILE A 769 8.84 21.88 26.46
N VAL A 770 8.36 20.72 26.05
CA VAL A 770 8.56 20.22 24.69
C VAL A 770 7.27 20.22 23.89
N VAL A 771 7.31 20.73 22.66
CA VAL A 771 6.19 20.73 21.73
C VAL A 771 6.58 19.96 20.47
N SER A 772 5.88 18.85 20.24
CA SER A 772 6.10 18.00 19.07
C SER A 772 5.58 18.66 17.78
N GLY A 773 6.27 18.40 16.67
CA GLY A 773 5.83 18.83 15.35
C GLY A 773 4.48 18.27 14.92
N VAL A 774 4.00 17.21 15.58
CA VAL A 774 2.64 16.67 15.37
C VAL A 774 1.56 17.73 15.63
N GLU A 775 1.74 18.58 16.64
CA GLU A 775 0.78 19.66 16.96
C GLU A 775 0.68 20.69 15.82
N MET A 776 1.83 21.10 15.29
CA MET A 776 1.89 21.97 14.11
C MET A 776 1.28 21.26 12.90
N PHE A 777 1.66 20.01 12.64
CA PHE A 777 1.20 19.22 11.50
C PHE A 777 -0.33 19.09 11.45
N LEU A 778 -0.94 18.88 12.62
CA LEU A 778 -2.39 18.83 12.79
C LEU A 778 -3.08 20.14 12.44
N ARG A 779 -2.64 21.23 13.07
CA ARG A 779 -3.25 22.55 12.91
C ARG A 779 -3.11 23.05 11.48
N GLN A 780 -1.94 22.86 10.86
CA GLN A 780 -1.72 23.27 9.47
C GLN A 780 -2.57 22.44 8.49
N ALA A 781 -2.81 21.15 8.79
CA ALA A 781 -3.65 20.30 7.97
C ALA A 781 -5.15 20.61 8.12
N VAL A 782 -5.61 20.98 9.33
CA VAL A 782 -6.97 21.49 9.56
C VAL A 782 -7.22 22.75 8.72
N ALA A 783 -6.29 23.71 8.77
CA ALA A 783 -6.37 24.93 7.96
C ALA A 783 -6.33 24.64 6.46
N GLN A 784 -5.46 23.70 6.02
CA GLN A 784 -5.41 23.24 4.63
C GLN A 784 -6.73 22.63 4.19
N PHE A 785 -7.34 21.76 5.00
CA PHE A 785 -8.63 21.15 4.68
C PHE A 785 -9.72 22.21 4.47
N GLN A 786 -9.75 23.23 5.33
CA GLN A 786 -10.70 24.34 5.19
C GLN A 786 -10.47 25.11 3.89
N LEU A 787 -9.20 25.39 3.54
CA LEU A 787 -8.85 26.05 2.27
C LEU A 787 -9.20 25.17 1.06
N PHE A 788 -8.93 23.86 1.13
CA PHE A 788 -9.17 22.89 0.06
C PHE A 788 -10.65 22.67 -0.26
N THR A 789 -11.51 22.71 0.76
CA THR A 789 -12.90 22.27 0.63
C THR A 789 -13.92 23.39 0.84
N GLY A 790 -13.51 24.51 1.46
CA GLY A 790 -14.41 25.54 1.95
C GLY A 790 -15.30 25.08 3.11
N ARG A 791 -15.01 23.91 3.73
CA ARG A 791 -15.78 23.32 4.83
C ARG A 791 -14.99 23.37 6.13
N GLU A 792 -15.69 23.47 7.25
CA GLU A 792 -15.08 23.37 8.57
C GLU A 792 -14.52 21.95 8.78
N ALA A 793 -13.26 21.86 9.25
CA ALA A 793 -12.64 20.58 9.54
C ALA A 793 -13.17 20.05 10.89
N PRO A 794 -13.58 18.78 10.98
CA PRO A 794 -13.96 18.17 12.24
C PRO A 794 -12.70 17.91 13.09
N GLU A 795 -12.24 18.88 13.89
CA GLU A 795 -10.96 18.79 14.62
C GLU A 795 -10.80 17.51 15.44
N GLU A 796 -11.84 17.06 16.15
CA GLU A 796 -11.80 15.80 16.91
C GLU A 796 -11.55 14.58 16.01
N GLN A 797 -12.21 14.53 14.85
CA GLN A 797 -12.04 13.45 13.87
C GLN A 797 -10.67 13.54 13.19
N THR A 798 -10.20 14.75 12.89
CA THR A 798 -8.86 15.01 12.36
C THR A 798 -7.79 14.66 13.39
N ARG A 799 -8.09 14.61 14.69
CA ARG A 799 -7.22 14.05 15.74
C ARG A 799 -7.38 12.53 15.95
N LEU A 800 -8.32 11.84 15.30
CA LEU A 800 -8.48 10.38 15.48
C LEU A 800 -7.34 9.55 14.91
N PHE A 801 -6.52 10.06 13.97
CA PHE A 801 -5.26 9.39 13.63
C PHE A 801 -4.29 9.32 14.84
N GLU A 802 -4.54 10.11 15.91
CA GLU A 802 -3.85 10.00 17.20
C GLU A 802 -4.53 9.00 18.15
N LYS A 803 -5.81 8.66 17.93
CA LYS A 803 -6.60 7.86 18.85
C LYS A 803 -6.81 6.46 18.30
N PHE A 804 -5.91 5.57 18.70
CA PHE A 804 -6.19 4.14 18.80
C PHE A 804 -7.56 3.96 19.48
N SER A 805 -8.50 3.32 18.78
CA SER A 805 -9.84 2.95 19.25
C SER A 805 -9.79 1.46 19.62
N PRO A 806 -9.55 1.11 20.91
CA PRO A 806 -9.23 -0.26 21.27
C PRO A 806 -10.26 -1.30 20.79
N PRO A 807 -11.58 -1.10 20.90
CA PRO A 807 -12.54 -2.12 20.47
C PRO A 807 -12.48 -2.44 18.96
N GLN A 808 -12.28 -1.44 18.11
CA GLN A 808 -12.34 -1.59 16.65
C GLN A 808 -10.99 -2.01 16.08
N ASP A 809 -9.92 -1.39 16.59
CA ASP A 809 -8.57 -1.61 16.08
C ASP A 809 -8.03 -2.96 16.58
N LEU A 810 -8.23 -3.31 17.87
CA LEU A 810 -7.79 -4.61 18.39
C LEU A 810 -8.53 -5.76 17.71
N GLU A 811 -9.82 -5.61 17.41
CA GLU A 811 -10.58 -6.67 16.73
C GLU A 811 -9.95 -6.97 15.36
N THR A 812 -9.58 -5.92 14.63
CA THR A 812 -8.93 -6.05 13.32
C THR A 812 -7.54 -6.67 13.47
N LEU A 813 -6.70 -6.12 14.36
CA LEU A 813 -5.32 -6.56 14.56
C LEU A 813 -5.23 -8.01 15.04
N ILE A 814 -6.07 -8.40 16.00
CA ILE A 814 -6.05 -9.75 16.58
C ILE A 814 -6.60 -10.77 15.58
N LYS A 815 -7.73 -10.49 14.93
CA LYS A 815 -8.36 -11.46 14.00
C LYS A 815 -7.59 -11.63 12.69
N GLN A 816 -6.88 -10.60 12.24
CA GLN A 816 -6.12 -10.65 10.99
C GLN A 816 -4.66 -11.08 11.18
N SER A 817 -4.17 -11.12 12.43
CA SER A 817 -2.78 -11.53 12.68
C SER A 817 -2.55 -12.98 12.25
N PRO A 818 -1.55 -13.25 11.40
CA PRO A 818 -1.15 -14.62 11.04
C PRO A 818 -0.31 -15.29 12.14
N LEU A 819 0.04 -14.56 13.20
CA LEU A 819 0.90 -15.00 14.30
C LEU A 819 0.21 -14.79 15.66
N PRO A 820 0.65 -15.50 16.71
CA PRO A 820 0.20 -15.23 18.08
C PRO A 820 0.41 -13.76 18.46
N THR A 821 -0.53 -13.20 19.20
CA THR A 821 -0.61 -11.77 19.50
C THR A 821 -0.25 -11.48 20.95
N LEU A 822 0.73 -10.58 21.12
CA LEU A 822 1.07 -9.95 22.39
C LEU A 822 0.66 -8.48 22.32
N VAL A 823 -0.34 -8.09 23.11
CA VAL A 823 -0.82 -6.70 23.15
C VAL A 823 -0.17 -5.96 24.31
N THR A 824 0.51 -4.86 24.00
CA THR A 824 1.13 -3.95 24.98
C THR A 824 0.57 -2.56 24.78
N TYR A 825 0.04 -1.95 25.84
CA TYR A 825 -0.40 -0.55 25.80
C TYR A 825 0.39 0.29 26.82
N ARG A 826 1.67 0.54 26.50
CA ARG A 826 2.65 1.06 27.44
C ARG A 826 2.38 2.53 27.81
N PRO A 827 2.24 2.88 29.10
CA PRO A 827 2.06 4.26 29.56
C PRO A 827 3.38 5.04 29.62
N ILE A 828 3.29 6.38 29.58
CA ILE A 828 4.46 7.27 29.62
C ILE A 828 5.35 7.07 30.85
N TRP A 829 4.78 6.72 32.01
CA TRP A 829 5.51 6.50 33.26
C TRP A 829 6.32 5.19 33.27
N GLU A 830 6.14 4.32 32.28
CA GLU A 830 6.95 3.11 32.04
C GLU A 830 7.59 3.15 30.63
N GLY A 831 7.94 4.35 30.16
CA GLY A 831 8.68 4.57 28.91
C GLY A 831 7.86 4.38 27.63
N GLY A 832 6.54 4.26 27.74
CA GLY A 832 5.61 4.15 26.62
C GLY A 832 5.16 5.49 26.04
N GLN A 833 4.08 5.44 25.26
CA GLN A 833 3.51 6.62 24.58
C GLN A 833 2.07 6.90 25.02
N TYR A 834 1.44 6.02 25.80
CA TYR A 834 0.07 6.25 26.27
C TYR A 834 0.04 7.27 27.41
N GLU A 835 -0.70 8.34 27.18
CA GLU A 835 -1.02 9.38 28.15
C GLU A 835 -2.54 9.47 28.25
N GLY A 836 -3.08 9.21 29.45
CA GLY A 836 -4.52 9.13 29.64
C GLY A 836 -4.92 8.44 30.93
N ASP A 837 -6.22 8.13 31.01
CA ASP A 837 -6.82 7.48 32.17
C ASP A 837 -6.42 6.00 32.27
N GLU A 838 -5.85 5.62 33.41
CA GLU A 838 -5.31 4.29 33.64
C GLU A 838 -6.40 3.19 33.57
N HIS A 839 -7.61 3.48 34.03
CA HIS A 839 -8.71 2.52 33.95
C HIS A 839 -9.11 2.25 32.49
N LYS A 840 -9.13 3.27 31.62
CA LYS A 840 -9.35 3.09 30.17
C LYS A 840 -8.24 2.31 29.48
N ARG A 841 -6.99 2.49 29.90
CA ARG A 841 -5.85 1.72 29.39
C ARG A 841 -5.96 0.25 29.74
N GLN A 842 -6.24 -0.06 31.01
CA GLN A 842 -6.48 -1.43 31.45
C GLN A 842 -7.70 -2.05 30.78
N GLU A 843 -8.76 -1.27 30.53
CA GLU A 843 -9.92 -1.72 29.78
C GLU A 843 -9.56 -2.13 28.35
N ALA A 844 -8.69 -1.40 27.66
CA ALA A 844 -8.20 -1.79 26.34
C ALA A 844 -7.46 -3.14 26.37
N LEU A 845 -6.67 -3.43 27.41
CA LEU A 845 -6.00 -4.73 27.58
C LEU A 845 -6.99 -5.85 27.90
N ARG A 846 -8.07 -5.58 28.66
CA ARG A 846 -9.17 -6.53 28.87
C ARG A 846 -9.91 -6.83 27.56
N ILE A 847 -10.21 -5.80 26.77
CA ILE A 847 -10.83 -5.96 25.45
C ILE A 847 -9.94 -6.81 24.54
N ALA A 848 -8.61 -6.63 24.56
CA ALA A 848 -7.69 -7.49 23.80
C ALA A 848 -7.83 -8.97 24.20
N MET A 849 -7.88 -9.26 25.51
CA MET A 849 -8.12 -10.61 26.02
C MET A 849 -9.44 -11.19 25.53
N GLU A 850 -10.54 -10.43 25.63
CA GLU A 850 -11.88 -10.86 25.21
C GLU A 850 -11.97 -11.12 23.69
N LEU A 851 -11.21 -10.36 22.90
CA LEU A 851 -11.13 -10.51 21.45
C LEU A 851 -10.22 -11.67 21.00
N GLY A 852 -9.57 -12.35 21.94
CA GLY A 852 -8.77 -13.54 21.69
C GLY A 852 -7.28 -13.28 21.48
N ALA A 853 -6.72 -12.21 22.05
CA ALA A 853 -5.27 -12.07 22.12
C ALA A 853 -4.65 -13.28 22.85
N ASP A 854 -3.42 -13.68 22.51
CA ASP A 854 -2.73 -14.78 23.20
C ASP A 854 -2.11 -14.31 24.52
N SER A 855 -1.67 -13.05 24.55
CA SER A 855 -1.08 -12.46 25.74
C SER A 855 -1.23 -10.94 25.80
N VAL A 856 -1.19 -10.42 27.03
CA VAL A 856 -1.06 -8.98 27.29
C VAL A 856 0.15 -8.70 28.15
N ASP A 857 0.75 -7.52 27.97
CA ASP A 857 1.80 -7.01 28.83
C ASP A 857 1.24 -5.92 29.75
N VAL A 858 1.36 -6.13 31.06
CA VAL A 858 0.86 -5.24 32.12
C VAL A 858 2.02 -4.85 33.04
N GLU A 859 2.12 -3.58 33.36
CA GLU A 859 3.18 -3.04 34.21
C GLU A 859 2.99 -3.47 35.66
N LEU A 860 4.09 -3.85 36.34
CA LEU A 860 4.07 -4.36 37.73
C LEU A 860 3.28 -3.47 38.70
N GLN A 861 3.34 -2.14 38.52
CA GLN A 861 2.67 -1.19 39.40
C GLN A 861 1.14 -1.38 39.46
N VAL A 862 0.52 -1.88 38.38
CA VAL A 862 -0.94 -2.07 38.27
C VAL A 862 -1.34 -3.53 38.05
N ALA A 863 -0.37 -4.45 37.97
CA ALA A 863 -0.60 -5.85 37.65
C ALA A 863 -1.54 -6.57 38.63
N HIS A 864 -1.45 -6.29 39.92
CA HIS A 864 -2.34 -6.89 40.93
C HIS A 864 -3.81 -6.51 40.68
N GLU A 865 -4.10 -5.22 40.51
CA GLU A 865 -5.45 -4.71 40.24
C GLU A 865 -6.00 -5.29 38.93
N PHE A 866 -5.18 -5.30 37.87
CA PHE A 866 -5.56 -5.86 36.59
C PHE A 866 -5.93 -7.35 36.70
N ASN A 867 -5.08 -8.16 37.36
CA ASN A 867 -5.30 -9.59 37.54
C ASN A 867 -6.52 -9.90 38.40
N GLU A 868 -6.79 -9.11 39.45
CA GLU A 868 -8.04 -9.21 40.21
C GLU A 868 -9.26 -8.93 39.31
N SER A 869 -9.18 -7.94 38.42
CA SER A 869 -10.29 -7.56 37.53
C SER A 869 -10.68 -8.63 36.49
N ILE A 870 -9.74 -9.50 36.11
CA ILE A 870 -9.96 -10.60 35.15
C ILE A 870 -10.09 -11.99 35.81
N SER A 871 -10.04 -12.05 37.14
CA SER A 871 -10.16 -13.30 37.89
C SER A 871 -11.46 -14.03 37.54
N GLY A 872 -11.35 -15.31 37.17
CA GLY A 872 -12.48 -16.13 36.70
C GLY A 872 -12.98 -15.84 35.27
N LYS A 873 -12.43 -14.83 34.58
CA LYS A 873 -12.76 -14.49 33.18
C LYS A 873 -11.63 -14.81 32.20
N LYS A 874 -10.44 -15.11 32.71
CA LYS A 874 -9.23 -15.42 31.94
C LYS A 874 -9.40 -16.69 31.10
N PRO A 875 -9.26 -16.64 29.75
CA PRO A 875 -9.27 -17.83 28.90
C PRO A 875 -8.10 -18.78 29.21
N GLU A 876 -8.28 -20.09 29.01
CA GLU A 876 -7.26 -21.11 29.34
C GLU A 876 -5.90 -20.91 28.66
N LYS A 877 -5.89 -20.41 27.42
CA LYS A 877 -4.68 -20.21 26.61
C LYS A 877 -4.07 -18.82 26.73
N PHE A 878 -4.71 -17.92 27.48
CA PHE A 878 -4.29 -16.53 27.61
C PHE A 878 -3.24 -16.35 28.70
N GLN A 879 -2.18 -15.60 28.41
CA GLN A 879 -1.10 -15.33 29.37
C GLN A 879 -0.96 -13.83 29.68
N VAL A 880 -0.78 -13.50 30.96
CA VAL A 880 -0.45 -12.16 31.44
C VAL A 880 1.05 -12.10 31.68
N ILE A 881 1.72 -11.29 30.85
CA ILE A 881 3.11 -10.88 31.07
C ILE A 881 3.07 -9.70 32.03
N VAL A 882 3.71 -9.85 33.19
CA VAL A 882 3.95 -8.70 34.07
C VAL A 882 5.33 -8.16 33.76
N SER A 883 5.46 -6.85 33.52
CA SER A 883 6.73 -6.22 33.15
C SER A 883 7.19 -5.12 34.10
N SER A 884 8.51 -4.92 34.14
CA SER A 884 9.16 -3.79 34.81
C SER A 884 10.36 -3.33 33.98
N HIS A 885 10.49 -2.01 33.79
CA HIS A 885 11.61 -1.43 33.05
C HIS A 885 12.47 -0.55 33.96
N ASN A 886 13.78 -0.76 33.92
CA ASN A 886 14.76 0.08 34.58
C ASN A 886 15.65 0.75 33.53
N PHE A 887 15.37 2.04 33.30
CA PHE A 887 16.08 2.87 32.31
C PHE A 887 17.43 3.41 32.80
N HIS A 888 17.83 3.12 34.04
CA HIS A 888 19.03 3.69 34.66
C HIS A 888 20.18 2.70 34.73
N ASN A 889 19.91 1.47 35.18
CA ASN A 889 20.94 0.45 35.38
C ASN A 889 20.38 -0.97 35.38
N THR A 890 21.25 -1.93 35.63
CA THR A 890 20.88 -3.31 35.96
C THR A 890 21.13 -3.54 37.47
N PRO A 891 20.08 -3.78 38.29
CA PRO A 891 20.23 -3.96 39.74
C PRO A 891 21.09 -5.16 40.17
N SER A 892 21.33 -5.28 41.48
CA SER A 892 21.99 -6.46 42.08
C SER A 892 21.14 -7.72 41.92
N LEU A 893 21.77 -8.90 41.99
CA LEU A 893 21.07 -10.18 41.87
C LEU A 893 19.98 -10.36 42.94
N GLU A 894 20.23 -9.92 44.17
CA GLU A 894 19.23 -9.90 45.25
C GLU A 894 18.03 -9.00 44.91
N SER A 895 18.29 -7.80 44.39
CA SER A 895 17.23 -6.86 43.99
C SER A 895 16.39 -7.42 42.83
N LEU A 896 17.05 -8.07 41.87
CA LEU A 896 16.38 -8.75 40.77
C LEU A 896 15.53 -9.92 41.28
N GLY A 897 16.04 -10.76 42.19
CA GLY A 897 15.26 -11.84 42.81
C GLY A 897 14.02 -11.34 43.56
N ASN A 898 14.17 -10.26 44.33
CA ASN A 898 13.05 -9.60 45.01
C ASN A 898 12.02 -9.04 44.02
N LEU A 899 12.48 -8.50 42.88
CA LEU A 899 11.60 -8.02 41.81
C LEU A 899 10.80 -9.17 41.19
N VAL A 900 11.45 -10.30 40.89
CA VAL A 900 10.79 -11.51 40.37
C VAL A 900 9.71 -12.00 41.34
N ALA A 901 10.04 -12.11 42.63
CA ALA A 901 9.09 -12.53 43.65
C ALA A 901 7.87 -11.61 43.74
N ARG A 902 8.06 -10.29 43.62
CA ARG A 902 6.96 -9.31 43.59
C ARG A 902 6.08 -9.48 42.36
N MET A 903 6.66 -9.73 41.19
CA MET A 903 5.92 -9.92 39.94
C MET A 903 5.13 -11.23 39.97
N GLN A 904 5.70 -12.30 40.54
CA GLN A 904 4.98 -13.55 40.80
C GLN A 904 3.80 -13.34 41.76
N ALA A 905 4.01 -12.62 42.87
CA ALA A 905 2.97 -12.31 43.85
C ALA A 905 1.84 -11.46 43.25
N ALA A 906 2.12 -10.65 42.22
CA ALA A 906 1.13 -9.88 41.48
C ALA A 906 0.30 -10.73 40.49
N GLY A 907 0.56 -12.03 40.37
CA GLY A 907 -0.20 -12.96 39.52
C GLY A 907 0.31 -13.08 38.08
N ALA A 908 1.60 -12.84 37.83
CA ALA A 908 2.20 -13.03 36.51
C ALA A 908 2.16 -14.51 36.07
N ASP A 909 1.86 -14.76 34.79
CA ASP A 909 2.17 -16.05 34.16
C ASP A 909 3.61 -16.08 33.64
N ILE A 910 4.08 -14.91 33.19
CA ILE A 910 5.42 -14.69 32.65
C ILE A 910 5.96 -13.40 33.26
N VAL A 911 7.21 -13.43 33.74
CA VAL A 911 7.91 -12.27 34.27
C VAL A 911 8.74 -11.62 33.17
N LYS A 912 8.64 -10.30 32.99
CA LYS A 912 9.46 -9.54 32.04
C LYS A 912 10.26 -8.44 32.72
N ILE A 913 11.58 -8.56 32.71
CA ILE A 913 12.50 -7.57 33.29
C ILE A 913 13.36 -6.99 32.18
N ALA A 914 13.26 -5.68 31.98
CA ALA A 914 14.11 -4.94 31.05
C ALA A 914 14.97 -3.94 31.84
N THR A 915 16.28 -4.08 31.82
CA THR A 915 17.22 -3.18 32.52
C THR A 915 18.08 -2.43 31.52
N THR A 916 18.95 -1.53 31.99
CA THR A 916 19.90 -0.79 31.13
C THR A 916 21.32 -1.25 31.40
N GLY A 917 22.06 -1.56 30.33
CA GLY A 917 23.45 -2.01 30.42
C GLY A 917 24.41 -0.84 30.45
N LEU A 918 24.99 -0.57 31.62
CA LEU A 918 26.08 0.40 31.78
C LEU A 918 27.44 -0.22 31.46
N ASP A 919 27.54 -1.53 31.65
CA ASP A 919 28.68 -2.37 31.34
C ASP A 919 28.17 -3.71 30.77
N ILE A 920 28.90 -4.35 29.87
CA ILE A 920 28.51 -5.67 29.33
C ILE A 920 28.32 -6.73 30.42
N THR A 921 29.09 -6.62 31.52
CA THR A 921 29.00 -7.52 32.69
C THR A 921 27.65 -7.44 33.43
N ASP A 922 26.84 -6.41 33.15
CA ASP A 922 25.48 -6.30 33.66
C ASP A 922 24.56 -7.41 33.14
N VAL A 923 24.82 -7.90 31.93
CA VAL A 923 24.03 -8.96 31.30
C VAL A 923 24.10 -10.26 32.09
N GLU A 924 25.24 -10.56 32.71
CA GLU A 924 25.42 -11.77 33.49
C GLU A 924 24.42 -11.89 34.65
N ARG A 925 24.06 -10.77 35.30
CA ARG A 925 23.06 -10.79 36.38
C ARG A 925 21.66 -11.16 35.88
N ILE A 926 21.32 -10.75 34.65
CA ILE A 926 20.06 -11.13 34.00
C ILE A 926 20.09 -12.59 33.54
N PHE A 927 21.22 -13.10 33.04
CA PHE A 927 21.36 -14.53 32.75
C PHE A 927 21.21 -15.39 34.00
N GLN A 928 21.88 -15.02 35.09
CA GLN A 928 21.80 -15.74 36.36
C GLN A 928 20.38 -15.78 36.91
N ILE A 929 19.63 -14.67 36.88
CA ILE A 929 18.25 -14.68 37.37
C ILE A 929 17.32 -15.52 36.49
N MET A 930 17.51 -15.53 35.15
CA MET A 930 16.70 -16.34 34.24
C MET A 930 16.93 -17.84 34.45
N VAL A 931 18.17 -18.28 34.59
CA VAL A 931 18.52 -19.71 34.78
C VAL A 931 17.92 -20.28 36.08
N HIS A 932 17.81 -19.47 37.13
CA HIS A 932 17.27 -19.89 38.42
C HIS A 932 15.77 -19.62 38.58
N SER A 933 15.13 -18.96 37.59
CA SER A 933 13.71 -18.63 37.65
C SER A 933 12.85 -19.88 37.48
N GLN A 934 11.94 -20.12 38.42
CA GLN A 934 10.95 -21.20 38.32
C GLN A 934 9.69 -20.78 37.52
N ILE A 935 9.57 -19.50 37.21
CA ILE A 935 8.52 -18.94 36.34
C ILE A 935 9.11 -18.59 34.97
N PRO A 936 8.38 -18.78 33.85
CA PRO A 936 8.82 -18.29 32.55
C PRO A 936 9.24 -16.82 32.61
N MET A 937 10.42 -16.50 32.06
CA MET A 937 11.01 -15.18 32.20
C MET A 937 11.50 -14.63 30.86
N ILE A 938 11.29 -13.33 30.67
CA ILE A 938 11.84 -12.51 29.60
C ILE A 938 12.83 -11.55 30.26
N GLY A 939 14.13 -11.80 30.13
CA GLY A 939 15.20 -10.94 30.65
C GLY A 939 15.91 -10.21 29.53
N ILE A 940 15.94 -8.87 29.57
CA ILE A 940 16.56 -8.04 28.54
C ILE A 940 17.41 -6.95 29.19
N VAL A 941 18.59 -6.73 28.64
CA VAL A 941 19.42 -5.56 28.94
C VAL A 941 19.42 -4.64 27.71
N MET A 942 18.96 -3.42 27.89
CA MET A 942 18.88 -2.37 26.87
C MET A 942 20.24 -1.69 26.66
N GLY A 943 20.42 -1.15 25.46
CA GLY A 943 21.63 -0.46 25.02
C GLY A 943 22.62 -1.39 24.29
N GLU A 944 23.62 -0.81 23.64
CA GLU A 944 24.60 -1.58 22.83
C GLU A 944 25.36 -2.63 23.63
N ARG A 945 25.65 -2.36 24.91
CA ARG A 945 26.30 -3.29 25.84
C ARG A 945 25.42 -4.50 26.19
N GLY A 946 24.10 -4.32 26.10
CA GLY A 946 23.10 -5.32 26.44
C GLY A 946 22.71 -6.24 25.28
N VAL A 947 23.21 -6.02 24.06
CA VAL A 947 22.81 -6.77 22.85
C VAL A 947 22.93 -8.28 23.04
N ILE A 948 23.98 -8.75 23.73
CA ILE A 948 24.17 -10.19 23.98
C ILE A 948 23.05 -10.82 24.83
N SER A 949 22.34 -10.04 25.65
CA SER A 949 21.15 -10.53 26.38
C SER A 949 20.04 -10.99 25.45
N ARG A 950 19.93 -10.35 24.27
CA ARG A 950 18.91 -10.63 23.26
C ARG A 950 19.30 -11.80 22.37
N VAL A 951 20.59 -11.91 22.02
CA VAL A 951 21.12 -12.97 21.15
C VAL A 951 21.20 -14.30 21.89
N LEU A 952 21.76 -14.30 23.09
CA LEU A 952 22.02 -15.53 23.87
C LEU A 952 20.82 -15.96 24.72
N SER A 953 19.66 -15.32 24.55
CA SER A 953 18.47 -15.60 25.35
C SER A 953 18.04 -17.08 25.34
N PRO A 954 18.15 -17.87 24.23
CA PRO A 954 17.79 -19.29 24.24
C PRO A 954 18.71 -20.15 25.11
N LYS A 955 20.00 -19.79 25.21
CA LYS A 955 20.98 -20.52 26.04
C LYS A 955 20.63 -20.42 27.52
N TYR A 956 20.13 -19.26 27.95
CA TYR A 956 19.86 -18.96 29.35
C TYR A 956 18.38 -19.09 29.75
N GLY A 957 17.56 -19.74 28.92
CA GLY A 957 16.19 -20.12 29.26
C GLY A 957 15.15 -19.01 29.15
N ALA A 958 15.43 -17.95 28.40
CA ALA A 958 14.44 -16.88 28.19
C ALA A 958 13.22 -17.40 27.41
N TYR A 959 12.03 -16.96 27.82
CA TYR A 959 10.75 -17.30 27.18
C TYR A 959 10.65 -16.72 25.75
N LEU A 960 11.07 -15.47 25.55
CA LEU A 960 11.20 -14.85 24.22
C LEU A 960 12.27 -13.75 24.21
N THR A 961 12.64 -13.30 23.01
CA THR A 961 13.41 -12.07 22.76
C THR A 961 12.72 -11.24 21.69
N TYR A 962 13.05 -9.95 21.59
CA TYR A 962 12.47 -9.05 20.60
C TYR A 962 13.43 -8.80 19.45
N GLY A 963 13.00 -9.12 18.22
CA GLY A 963 13.66 -8.74 16.98
C GLY A 963 12.92 -7.61 16.28
N ALA A 964 13.61 -6.56 15.85
CA ALA A 964 13.01 -5.50 15.06
C ALA A 964 12.70 -6.00 13.63
N ILE A 965 11.66 -5.47 13.00
CA ILE A 965 11.32 -5.84 11.60
C ILE A 965 12.43 -5.36 10.66
N GLU A 966 12.95 -4.15 10.92
CA GLU A 966 14.06 -3.53 10.21
C GLU A 966 14.88 -2.65 11.15
N ALA A 967 16.09 -2.25 10.75
CA ALA A 967 17.03 -1.53 11.60
C ALA A 967 16.52 -0.16 12.11
N GLY A 968 15.56 0.46 11.41
CA GLY A 968 14.93 1.72 11.81
C GLY A 968 13.70 1.58 12.72
N ALA A 969 13.14 0.37 12.84
CA ALA A 969 11.90 0.09 13.56
C ALA A 969 12.16 -0.54 14.94
N ILE A 970 13.04 0.08 15.74
CA ILE A 970 13.38 -0.40 17.08
C ILE A 970 12.39 0.15 18.13
N SER A 971 11.99 -0.73 19.07
CA SER A 971 11.14 -0.39 20.21
C SER A 971 11.94 -0.07 21.48
N ALA A 972 13.18 -0.53 21.54
CA ALA A 972 14.08 -0.32 22.67
C ALA A 972 15.56 -0.28 22.21
N PRO A 973 16.45 0.46 22.90
CA PRO A 973 17.87 0.50 22.57
C PRO A 973 18.55 -0.87 22.57
N GLY A 974 19.46 -1.08 21.61
CA GLY A 974 20.20 -2.34 21.45
C GLY A 974 19.38 -3.48 20.83
N GLN A 975 18.19 -3.20 20.29
CA GLN A 975 17.40 -4.20 19.57
C GLN A 975 17.99 -4.48 18.19
N ILE A 976 18.19 -5.75 17.86
CA ILE A 976 18.67 -6.24 16.56
C ILE A 976 17.51 -6.73 15.72
N THR A 977 17.70 -6.83 14.40
CA THR A 977 16.62 -7.26 13.51
C THR A 977 16.27 -8.74 13.71
N ALA A 978 15.02 -9.12 13.46
CA ALA A 978 14.60 -10.51 13.48
C ALA A 978 15.37 -11.34 12.44
N LYS A 979 15.70 -10.73 11.30
CA LYS A 979 16.56 -11.32 10.28
C LYS A 979 17.96 -11.62 10.82
N ASP A 980 18.62 -10.66 11.45
CA ASP A 980 19.98 -10.88 11.99
C ASP A 980 19.98 -11.90 13.12
N LEU A 981 18.96 -11.91 13.98
CA LEU A 981 18.80 -13.00 14.96
C LEU A 981 18.79 -14.37 14.25
N LEU A 982 17.90 -14.55 13.29
CA LEU A 982 17.68 -15.84 12.64
C LEU A 982 18.86 -16.26 11.75
N ASP A 983 19.38 -15.34 10.94
CA ASP A 983 20.32 -15.62 9.86
C ASP A 983 21.78 -15.39 10.27
N LEU A 984 22.08 -14.24 10.91
CA LEU A 984 23.45 -13.89 11.29
C LEU A 984 23.90 -14.61 12.56
N PHE A 985 23.03 -14.67 13.57
CA PHE A 985 23.34 -15.29 14.85
C PHE A 985 22.81 -16.72 14.99
N ASN A 986 22.21 -17.28 13.93
CA ASN A 986 21.67 -18.64 13.91
C ASN A 986 20.78 -18.93 15.12
N PHE A 987 19.92 -17.99 15.51
CA PHE A 987 19.21 -18.00 16.80
C PHE A 987 18.47 -19.31 17.11
N ARG A 988 17.97 -20.01 16.08
CA ARG A 988 17.27 -21.30 16.21
C ARG A 988 18.17 -22.48 16.58
N LEU A 989 19.49 -22.36 16.40
CA LEU A 989 20.46 -23.39 16.71
C LEU A 989 21.04 -23.26 18.13
N ILE A 990 20.82 -22.12 18.79
CA ILE A 990 21.32 -21.85 20.15
C ILE A 990 20.58 -22.75 21.15
N ARG A 991 21.36 -23.46 21.96
CA ARG A 991 20.92 -24.38 23.02
C ARG A 991 21.64 -24.08 24.33
N PRO A 992 21.18 -24.62 25.47
CA PRO A 992 21.84 -24.41 26.77
C PRO A 992 23.33 -24.80 26.79
N ASP A 993 23.75 -25.78 25.98
CA ASP A 993 25.12 -26.26 25.89
C ASP A 993 25.97 -25.57 24.80
N THR A 994 25.41 -24.61 24.05
CA THR A 994 26.14 -23.88 23.01
C THR A 994 27.30 -23.10 23.61
N LYS A 995 28.49 -23.22 22.99
CA LYS A 995 29.69 -22.45 23.35
C LYS A 995 29.63 -21.03 22.81
N ILE A 996 29.96 -20.05 23.65
CA ILE A 996 29.95 -18.63 23.32
C ILE A 996 31.37 -18.21 22.94
N ASN A 997 31.52 -17.68 21.74
CA ASN A 997 32.71 -16.98 21.28
C ASN A 997 32.31 -15.56 20.87
N GLY A 998 33.27 -14.69 20.63
CA GLY A 998 32.94 -13.37 20.11
C GLY A 998 34.13 -12.51 19.73
N VAL A 999 33.83 -11.30 19.28
CA VAL A 999 34.82 -10.25 19.03
C VAL A 999 34.65 -9.16 20.07
N MET A 1000 35.71 -8.90 20.83
CA MET A 1000 35.79 -7.87 21.86
C MET A 1000 36.34 -6.57 21.26
N GLY A 1001 35.69 -5.43 21.50
CA GLY A 1001 36.15 -4.14 20.99
C GLY A 1001 35.36 -2.95 21.54
N LYS A 1002 35.86 -1.73 21.27
CA LYS A 1002 35.17 -0.47 21.55
C LYS A 1002 35.60 0.61 20.54
N PRO A 1003 34.80 0.91 19.50
CA PRO A 1003 33.51 0.29 19.15
C PRO A 1003 33.66 -1.13 18.57
N VAL A 1004 32.56 -1.88 18.47
CA VAL A 1004 32.59 -3.29 17.98
C VAL A 1004 31.52 -3.63 16.93
N GLY A 1005 30.40 -2.90 16.88
CA GLY A 1005 29.26 -3.24 16.02
C GLY A 1005 29.54 -3.25 14.51
N HIS A 1006 30.65 -2.65 14.07
CA HIS A 1006 31.10 -2.69 12.67
C HIS A 1006 31.79 -4.00 12.27
N SER A 1007 32.14 -4.86 13.24
CA SER A 1007 32.89 -6.07 12.95
C SER A 1007 32.07 -7.07 12.17
N LYS A 1008 32.67 -7.61 11.10
CA LYS A 1008 32.11 -8.68 10.27
C LYS A 1008 32.48 -10.08 10.77
N SER A 1009 33.23 -10.21 11.87
CA SER A 1009 33.63 -11.51 12.42
C SER A 1009 32.43 -12.42 12.75
N PRO A 1010 31.32 -11.94 13.35
CA PRO A 1010 30.13 -12.78 13.55
C PRO A 1010 29.56 -13.38 12.27
N LEU A 1011 29.61 -12.67 11.14
CA LEU A 1011 29.16 -13.20 9.85
C LEU A 1011 30.01 -14.39 9.42
N LEU A 1012 31.33 -14.29 9.51
CA LEU A 1012 32.25 -15.35 9.09
C LEU A 1012 32.14 -16.58 9.98
N PHE A 1013 32.25 -16.37 11.29
CA PHE A 1013 32.31 -17.49 12.24
C PHE A 1013 30.97 -18.20 12.40
N ASN A 1014 29.82 -17.49 12.43
CA ASN A 1014 28.53 -18.16 12.61
C ASN A 1014 28.14 -19.01 11.40
N VAL A 1015 28.44 -18.56 10.18
CA VAL A 1015 28.17 -19.35 8.98
C VAL A 1015 29.10 -20.57 8.93
N ALA A 1016 30.37 -20.40 9.31
CA ALA A 1016 31.33 -21.51 9.37
C ALA A 1016 30.99 -22.55 10.45
N PHE A 1017 30.67 -22.11 11.67
CA PHE A 1017 30.23 -23.00 12.75
C PHE A 1017 28.98 -23.80 12.34
N LYS A 1018 28.04 -23.17 11.64
CA LYS A 1018 26.85 -23.85 11.11
C LYS A 1018 27.20 -24.86 10.02
N SER A 1019 28.09 -24.50 9.10
CA SER A 1019 28.56 -25.38 8.01
C SER A 1019 29.22 -26.64 8.56
N ASP A 1020 30.07 -26.49 9.59
CA ASP A 1020 30.81 -27.60 10.19
C ASP A 1020 30.02 -28.33 11.29
N GLY A 1021 28.76 -27.93 11.54
CA GLY A 1021 27.90 -28.55 12.55
C GLY A 1021 28.34 -28.33 14.00
N LEU A 1022 29.15 -27.29 14.26
CA LEU A 1022 29.66 -26.95 15.58
C LEU A 1022 28.59 -26.27 16.45
N ASN A 1023 28.42 -26.74 17.68
CA ASN A 1023 27.52 -26.13 18.66
C ASN A 1023 28.15 -24.88 19.32
N ALA A 1024 28.41 -23.86 18.50
CA ALA A 1024 29.05 -22.63 18.92
C ALA A 1024 28.37 -21.42 18.27
N ILE A 1025 28.44 -20.28 18.97
CA ILE A 1025 28.01 -18.97 18.47
C ILE A 1025 29.14 -17.96 18.60
N TYR A 1026 29.19 -17.00 17.69
CA TYR A 1026 30.11 -15.89 17.67
C TYR A 1026 29.35 -14.56 17.73
N VAL A 1027 29.57 -13.76 18.77
CA VAL A 1027 28.82 -12.51 19.03
C VAL A 1027 29.71 -11.27 19.12
N HIS A 1028 29.12 -10.08 19.03
CA HIS A 1028 29.80 -8.83 19.34
C HIS A 1028 29.87 -8.62 20.86
N LEU A 1029 31.06 -8.25 21.36
CA LEU A 1029 31.32 -8.00 22.78
C LEU A 1029 31.82 -6.55 22.96
N LEU A 1030 30.91 -5.63 23.29
CA LEU A 1030 31.26 -4.24 23.57
C LEU A 1030 31.81 -4.13 24.99
N VAL A 1031 33.13 -4.23 25.13
CA VAL A 1031 33.81 -4.29 26.43
C VAL A 1031 34.45 -2.95 26.76
N ASP A 1032 34.23 -2.47 27.99
CA ASP A 1032 34.90 -1.28 28.53
C ASP A 1032 36.16 -1.66 29.33
N ASP A 1033 36.08 -2.70 30.16
CA ASP A 1033 37.16 -3.19 31.02
C ASP A 1033 37.39 -4.70 30.77
N VAL A 1034 38.59 -5.05 30.29
CA VAL A 1034 38.94 -6.42 29.87
C VAL A 1034 39.06 -7.37 31.06
N GLU A 1035 39.65 -6.92 32.16
CA GLU A 1035 39.86 -7.74 33.36
C GLU A 1035 38.51 -8.06 34.01
N LYS A 1036 37.68 -7.04 34.19
CA LYS A 1036 36.31 -7.20 34.72
C LYS A 1036 35.46 -8.13 33.84
N PHE A 1037 35.61 -8.04 32.51
CA PHE A 1037 34.92 -8.91 31.57
C PHE A 1037 35.30 -10.39 31.79
N PHE A 1038 36.59 -10.73 31.81
CA PHE A 1038 37.03 -12.11 31.98
C PHE A 1038 36.76 -12.68 33.37
N ASN A 1039 36.79 -11.84 34.41
CA ASN A 1039 36.39 -12.21 35.76
C ASN A 1039 34.90 -12.58 35.82
N THR A 1040 34.06 -11.85 35.09
CA THR A 1040 32.61 -12.08 35.03
C THR A 1040 32.26 -13.29 34.16
N TYR A 1041 32.80 -13.35 32.94
CA TYR A 1041 32.58 -14.45 31.98
C TYR A 1041 33.67 -15.52 32.08
N SER A 1042 33.85 -16.04 33.29
CA SER A 1042 34.87 -17.04 33.63
C SER A 1042 34.45 -18.48 33.38
N THR A 1043 33.17 -18.73 33.09
CA THR A 1043 32.65 -20.08 32.90
C THR A 1043 33.22 -20.76 31.64
N PRO A 1044 33.33 -22.11 31.63
CA PRO A 1044 33.78 -22.86 30.45
C PRO A 1044 32.86 -22.75 29.24
N ASP A 1045 31.67 -22.15 29.38
CA ASP A 1045 30.76 -21.87 28.28
C ASP A 1045 31.26 -20.78 27.36
N PHE A 1046 32.14 -19.90 27.86
CA PHE A 1046 32.85 -18.93 27.05
C PHE A 1046 34.12 -19.56 26.46
N GLY A 1047 34.08 -19.91 25.17
CA GLY A 1047 35.18 -20.60 24.47
C GLY A 1047 36.37 -19.69 24.13
N GLY A 1048 36.16 -18.38 24.09
CA GLY A 1048 37.20 -17.39 23.83
C GLY A 1048 36.71 -16.24 22.96
N CYS A 1049 37.62 -15.36 22.55
CA CYS A 1049 37.27 -14.23 21.72
C CYS A 1049 38.43 -13.70 20.87
N SER A 1050 38.10 -13.03 19.78
CA SER A 1050 39.04 -12.16 19.07
C SER A 1050 39.05 -10.77 19.73
N CYS A 1051 40.20 -10.10 19.74
CA CYS A 1051 40.38 -8.78 20.35
C CYS A 1051 40.64 -7.71 19.27
N GLY A 1052 39.73 -6.75 19.17
CA GLY A 1052 39.82 -5.54 18.36
C GLY A 1052 40.36 -4.34 19.15
N ILE A 1053 40.33 -3.17 18.52
CA ILE A 1053 40.73 -1.90 19.16
C ILE A 1053 39.76 -1.59 20.31
N PRO A 1054 40.24 -1.09 21.48
CA PRO A 1054 41.63 -0.82 21.86
C PRO A 1054 42.29 -1.95 22.69
N HIS A 1055 41.68 -3.14 22.74
CA HIS A 1055 41.93 -4.11 23.82
C HIS A 1055 43.14 -5.03 23.62
N LYS A 1056 43.79 -4.99 22.46
CA LYS A 1056 44.86 -5.94 22.08
C LYS A 1056 46.06 -5.95 23.04
N GLU A 1057 46.39 -4.82 23.65
CA GLU A 1057 47.49 -4.73 24.62
C GLU A 1057 47.02 -5.00 26.07
N ALA A 1058 45.84 -4.49 26.42
CA ALA A 1058 45.25 -4.70 27.74
C ALA A 1058 44.98 -6.19 28.02
N ALA A 1059 44.60 -6.95 26.99
CA ALA A 1059 44.33 -8.38 27.09
C ALA A 1059 45.53 -9.21 27.57
N LEU A 1060 46.78 -8.80 27.30
CA LEU A 1060 47.98 -9.52 27.75
C LEU A 1060 48.00 -9.76 29.25
N LYS A 1061 47.57 -8.75 30.02
CA LYS A 1061 47.60 -8.81 31.49
C LYS A 1061 46.60 -9.80 32.07
N CYS A 1062 45.63 -10.24 31.26
CA CYS A 1062 44.56 -11.13 31.69
C CYS A 1062 44.81 -12.59 31.28
N MET A 1063 45.90 -12.90 30.57
CA MET A 1063 46.19 -14.25 30.08
C MET A 1063 47.01 -15.06 31.08
N ASP A 1064 46.72 -16.34 31.16
CA ASP A 1064 47.49 -17.31 31.94
C ASP A 1064 48.69 -17.84 31.13
N GLU A 1065 48.48 -18.04 29.82
CA GLU A 1065 49.52 -18.42 28.86
C GLU A 1065 49.53 -17.46 27.67
N ILE A 1066 50.71 -17.09 27.18
CA ILE A 1066 50.87 -16.24 26.00
C ILE A 1066 51.72 -17.00 24.98
N ASP A 1067 51.28 -17.01 23.71
CA ASP A 1067 52.06 -17.55 22.62
C ASP A 1067 53.40 -16.79 22.46
N PRO A 1068 54.54 -17.47 22.26
CA PRO A 1068 55.85 -16.82 22.19
C PRO A 1068 55.95 -15.71 21.14
N ILE A 1069 55.19 -15.78 20.04
CA ILE A 1069 55.14 -14.72 19.04
C ILE A 1069 54.32 -13.53 19.55
N ALA A 1070 53.16 -13.79 20.17
CA ALA A 1070 52.32 -12.75 20.76
C ALA A 1070 53.03 -11.99 21.90
N GLU A 1071 53.82 -12.70 22.73
CA GLU A 1071 54.63 -12.12 23.80
C GLU A 1071 55.67 -11.14 23.24
N LYS A 1072 56.37 -11.54 22.18
CA LYS A 1072 57.37 -10.67 21.52
C LYS A 1072 56.74 -9.48 20.80
N ILE A 1073 55.57 -9.65 20.19
CA ILE A 1073 54.82 -8.54 19.58
C ILE A 1073 54.35 -7.54 20.64
N GLY A 1074 54.05 -8.02 21.86
CA GLY A 1074 53.46 -7.19 22.91
C GLY A 1074 52.02 -6.81 22.62
N ALA A 1075 51.27 -7.67 21.90
CA ALA A 1075 49.82 -7.55 21.69
C ALA A 1075 49.18 -8.92 21.37
N ILE A 1076 47.92 -9.09 21.75
CA ILE A 1076 47.08 -10.28 21.46
C ILE A 1076 45.83 -9.84 20.69
N ASN A 1077 45.48 -10.55 19.63
CA ASN A 1077 44.21 -10.36 18.92
C ASN A 1077 43.27 -11.58 19.02
N HIS A 1078 43.69 -12.64 19.68
CA HIS A 1078 42.93 -13.88 19.74
C HIS A 1078 43.17 -14.63 21.05
N ILE A 1079 42.10 -15.04 21.70
CA ILE A 1079 42.11 -15.65 23.03
C ILE A 1079 41.28 -16.92 22.97
N VAL A 1080 41.83 -18.02 23.48
CA VAL A 1080 41.14 -19.30 23.61
C VAL A 1080 41.08 -19.68 25.08
N ARG A 1081 39.88 -20.05 25.57
CA ARG A 1081 39.70 -20.66 26.89
C ARG A 1081 39.78 -22.17 26.75
N ARG A 1082 40.76 -22.78 27.42
CA ARG A 1082 40.90 -24.24 27.49
C ARG A 1082 39.89 -24.87 28.44
N GLN A 1083 39.74 -26.18 28.37
CA GLN A 1083 38.78 -26.93 29.21
C GLN A 1083 39.08 -26.85 30.71
N ASP A 1084 40.34 -26.65 31.08
CA ASP A 1084 40.79 -26.43 32.46
C ASP A 1084 40.53 -24.99 32.95
N GLY A 1085 40.00 -24.12 32.10
CA GLY A 1085 39.70 -22.72 32.39
C GLY A 1085 40.80 -21.74 31.98
N THR A 1086 42.00 -22.23 31.66
CA THR A 1086 43.18 -21.44 31.32
C THR A 1086 42.95 -20.59 30.07
N LEU A 1087 43.25 -19.30 30.15
CA LEU A 1087 43.20 -18.35 29.04
C LEU A 1087 44.55 -18.30 28.33
N LYS A 1088 44.56 -18.71 27.05
CA LYS A 1088 45.74 -18.60 26.19
C LYS A 1088 45.57 -17.51 25.13
N GLY A 1089 46.53 -16.60 25.09
CA GLY A 1089 46.59 -15.50 24.12
C GLY A 1089 47.48 -15.78 22.91
N TYR A 1090 47.00 -15.38 21.74
CA TYR A 1090 47.67 -15.51 20.44
C TYR A 1090 47.63 -14.19 19.65
N ASN A 1091 48.52 -14.06 18.68
CA ASN A 1091 48.48 -12.97 17.70
C ASN A 1091 48.42 -13.55 16.29
N THR A 1092 47.31 -13.34 15.59
CA THR A 1092 47.09 -13.75 14.20
C THR A 1092 47.05 -12.56 13.23
N ASP A 1093 47.15 -11.33 13.75
CA ASP A 1093 47.18 -10.12 12.92
C ASP A 1093 48.45 -10.07 12.06
N TYR A 1094 49.61 -10.47 12.62
CA TYR A 1094 50.89 -10.39 11.91
C TYR A 1094 50.87 -11.26 10.65
N VAL A 1095 50.46 -12.53 10.77
CA VAL A 1095 50.41 -13.47 9.64
C VAL A 1095 49.35 -13.04 8.63
N GLY A 1096 48.18 -12.58 9.10
CA GLY A 1096 47.12 -12.11 8.22
C GLY A 1096 47.51 -10.90 7.37
N ALA A 1097 48.25 -9.95 7.94
CA ALA A 1097 48.68 -8.76 7.22
C ALA A 1097 49.88 -9.03 6.30
N ILE A 1098 50.90 -9.74 6.79
CA ILE A 1098 52.11 -10.05 6.02
C ILE A 1098 51.78 -10.91 4.80
N GLU A 1099 51.01 -11.99 4.95
CA GLU A 1099 50.64 -12.84 3.83
C GLU A 1099 49.78 -12.09 2.80
N ALA A 1100 48.90 -11.18 3.23
CA ALA A 1100 48.11 -10.37 2.32
C ALA A 1100 48.99 -9.44 1.46
N ILE A 1101 50.02 -8.84 2.08
CA ILE A 1101 50.98 -7.98 1.38
C ILE A 1101 51.87 -8.81 0.44
N GLU A 1102 52.40 -9.94 0.90
CA GLU A 1102 53.24 -10.81 0.08
C GLU A 1102 52.51 -11.33 -1.15
N ASP A 1103 51.27 -11.79 -1.00
CA ASP A 1103 50.50 -12.34 -2.12
C ASP A 1103 50.20 -11.28 -3.19
N ALA A 1104 49.92 -10.04 -2.78
CA ALA A 1104 49.75 -8.93 -3.72
C ALA A 1104 51.04 -8.61 -4.49
N LEU A 1105 52.21 -8.67 -3.83
CA LEU A 1105 53.51 -8.48 -4.48
C LEU A 1105 53.90 -9.63 -5.42
N ARG A 1106 53.49 -10.87 -5.12
CA ARG A 1106 53.70 -12.03 -6.00
C ARG A 1106 52.82 -11.94 -7.24
N GLY A 1107 51.55 -11.56 -7.06
CA GLY A 1107 50.58 -11.39 -8.15
C GLY A 1107 50.98 -10.33 -9.18
N SER A 1108 51.70 -9.27 -8.77
CA SER A 1108 52.14 -8.20 -9.69
C SER A 1108 53.39 -8.56 -10.52
N ASN A 1109 54.21 -9.51 -10.06
CA ASN A 1109 55.54 -9.78 -10.63
C ASN A 1109 55.63 -11.06 -11.49
N GLY A 1110 54.56 -11.87 -11.59
CA GLY A 1110 54.56 -13.12 -12.36
C GLY A 1110 55.63 -14.14 -11.92
N ALA A 1111 56.23 -13.97 -10.75
CA ALA A 1111 57.36 -14.75 -10.27
C ALA A 1111 56.90 -16.05 -9.58
N SER A 1112 57.54 -17.16 -9.94
CA SER A 1112 57.33 -18.48 -9.32
C SER A 1112 57.85 -18.51 -7.87
N ASN A 1113 57.30 -19.44 -7.07
CA ASN A 1113 57.62 -19.71 -5.66
C ASN A 1113 59.13 -19.86 -5.36
N GLY A 1114 59.85 -18.74 -5.25
CA GLY A 1114 61.18 -18.67 -4.67
C GLY A 1114 61.11 -18.78 -3.15
N SER A 1115 62.17 -19.28 -2.52
CA SER A 1115 62.29 -19.43 -1.05
C SER A 1115 62.53 -18.12 -0.29
N ILE A 1116 62.60 -16.99 -0.97
CA ILE A 1116 62.91 -15.66 -0.41
C ILE A 1116 61.63 -14.83 -0.38
N SER A 1117 61.31 -14.24 0.78
CA SER A 1117 60.14 -13.37 0.96
C SER A 1117 60.16 -12.18 -0.02
N PRO A 1118 59.03 -11.84 -0.67
CA PRO A 1118 58.89 -10.62 -1.49
C PRO A 1118 59.14 -9.30 -0.74
N LEU A 1119 59.12 -9.33 0.59
CA LEU A 1119 59.39 -8.19 1.46
C LEU A 1119 60.88 -7.98 1.75
N ALA A 1120 61.74 -8.95 1.42
CA ALA A 1120 63.17 -8.86 1.63
C ALA A 1120 63.76 -7.63 0.92
N GLY A 1121 64.41 -6.75 1.70
CA GLY A 1121 65.05 -5.54 1.19
C GLY A 1121 64.13 -4.35 0.91
N ARG A 1122 62.81 -4.43 1.16
CA ARG A 1122 61.87 -3.31 0.95
C ARG A 1122 61.57 -2.52 2.22
N LEU A 1123 61.59 -1.18 2.19
CA LEU A 1123 61.15 -0.36 3.31
C LEU A 1123 59.62 -0.35 3.45
N ILE A 1124 59.14 -0.62 4.66
CA ILE A 1124 57.73 -0.58 5.03
C ILE A 1124 57.51 0.58 5.99
N VAL A 1125 56.62 1.51 5.63
CA VAL A 1125 56.16 2.61 6.48
C VAL A 1125 54.85 2.19 7.14
N VAL A 1126 54.88 1.98 8.47
CA VAL A 1126 53.70 1.58 9.25
C VAL A 1126 53.11 2.81 9.94
N LEU A 1127 51.86 3.13 9.63
CA LEU A 1127 51.11 4.20 10.30
C LEU A 1127 50.32 3.60 11.46
N GLY A 1128 50.63 4.04 12.68
CA GLY A 1128 49.99 3.57 13.92
C GLY A 1128 50.84 2.58 14.69
N ALA A 1129 50.99 2.83 16.00
CA ALA A 1129 51.84 2.05 16.91
C ALA A 1129 51.05 1.19 17.92
N GLY A 1130 49.74 1.04 17.71
CA GLY A 1130 48.90 0.14 18.51
C GLY A 1130 49.10 -1.34 18.14
N GLY A 1131 48.32 -2.23 18.73
CA GLY A 1131 48.49 -3.69 18.57
C GLY A 1131 48.61 -4.19 17.12
N ALA A 1132 47.82 -3.66 16.18
CA ALA A 1132 47.93 -4.05 14.75
C ALA A 1132 49.24 -3.57 14.09
N GLY A 1133 49.70 -2.37 14.45
CA GLY A 1133 50.99 -1.84 13.97
C GLY A 1133 52.17 -2.60 14.56
N LYS A 1134 52.12 -2.98 15.85
CA LYS A 1134 53.11 -3.85 16.49
C LYS A 1134 53.18 -5.21 15.82
N SER A 1135 52.03 -5.81 15.50
CA SER A 1135 51.95 -7.08 14.76
C SER A 1135 52.63 -7.00 13.40
N LEU A 1136 52.36 -5.96 12.61
CA LEU A 1136 52.96 -5.81 11.30
C LEU A 1136 54.47 -5.54 11.36
N ALA A 1137 54.93 -4.78 12.36
CA ALA A 1137 56.33 -4.43 12.52
C ALA A 1137 57.23 -5.60 12.99
N TYR A 1138 56.64 -6.72 13.44
CA TYR A 1138 57.36 -7.86 14.03
C TYR A 1138 58.18 -8.70 13.02
N GLU A 1139 57.78 -8.83 11.76
CA GLU A 1139 58.42 -9.76 10.82
C GLU A 1139 59.89 -9.42 10.49
N ARG A 1140 60.32 -8.16 10.67
CA ARG A 1140 61.73 -7.76 10.52
C ARG A 1140 62.62 -8.05 11.73
N ALA A 1141 62.09 -8.58 12.83
CA ALA A 1141 62.81 -8.79 14.08
C ALA A 1141 63.19 -10.26 14.33
N LYS A 1142 63.74 -10.97 13.33
CA LYS A 1142 64.26 -12.32 13.57
C LYS A 1142 65.67 -12.37 14.16
N ASP A 1143 66.43 -11.26 14.18
CA ASP A 1143 67.73 -11.15 14.88
C ASP A 1143 68.02 -9.69 15.35
N LEU A 1144 68.28 -9.50 16.67
CA LEU A 1144 68.76 -8.28 17.38
C LEU A 1144 67.83 -7.03 17.41
N ALA A 1145 67.82 -6.12 18.39
CA ALA A 1145 68.14 -6.08 19.83
C ALA A 1145 67.39 -4.83 20.38
N ASP A 1146 66.57 -4.99 21.41
CA ASP A 1146 65.80 -3.95 22.17
C ASP A 1146 64.53 -3.35 21.55
N THR A 1147 63.81 -4.23 20.86
CA THR A 1147 62.36 -4.41 20.79
C THR A 1147 61.73 -4.20 19.41
N ILE A 1148 62.09 -3.19 18.62
CA ILE A 1148 61.88 -3.16 17.14
C ILE A 1148 62.94 -2.23 16.56
N GLY A 1149 63.83 -2.69 15.68
CA GLY A 1149 64.82 -1.85 14.98
C GLY A 1149 64.21 -0.92 13.92
N ALA A 1150 63.13 -0.24 14.25
CA ALA A 1150 62.40 0.68 13.40
C ALA A 1150 62.69 2.14 13.80
N GLN A 1151 62.81 3.01 12.79
CA GLN A 1151 62.90 4.45 13.02
C GLN A 1151 61.49 4.99 13.31
N ALA A 1152 61.30 5.57 14.50
CA ALA A 1152 60.07 6.30 14.80
C ALA A 1152 60.07 7.64 14.04
N ILE A 1153 58.96 7.93 13.38
CA ILE A 1153 58.70 9.21 12.69
C ILE A 1153 57.39 9.80 13.21
N ARG A 1154 57.29 11.14 13.26
CA ARG A 1154 56.01 11.78 13.57
C ARG A 1154 55.08 11.66 12.36
N LEU A 1155 53.77 11.57 12.59
CA LEU A 1155 52.79 11.45 11.49
C LEU A 1155 52.86 12.64 10.52
N GLU A 1156 53.15 13.84 11.02
CA GLU A 1156 53.37 15.06 10.23
C GLU A 1156 54.62 14.97 9.33
N GLU A 1157 55.64 14.24 9.77
CA GLU A 1157 56.89 14.02 9.04
C GLU A 1157 56.74 12.91 7.99
N ALA A 1158 55.76 12.00 8.16
CA ALA A 1158 55.50 10.89 7.25
C ALA A 1158 55.10 11.35 5.84
N GLU A 1159 54.44 12.51 5.71
CA GLU A 1159 54.10 13.13 4.43
C GLU A 1159 55.35 13.47 3.58
N HIS A 1160 56.45 13.81 4.25
CA HIS A 1160 57.70 14.24 3.63
C HIS A 1160 58.78 13.14 3.64
N PHE A 1161 58.44 11.95 4.14
CA PHE A 1161 59.37 10.82 4.24
C PHE A 1161 59.55 10.13 2.89
N ASP A 1162 60.76 10.22 2.33
CA ASP A 1162 61.10 9.71 0.99
C ASP A 1162 62.57 9.26 0.86
N PRO A 1163 63.01 8.26 1.65
CA PRO A 1163 64.40 7.81 1.62
C PRO A 1163 64.74 6.89 0.43
N GLU A 1164 63.75 6.24 -0.18
CA GLU A 1164 63.91 5.33 -1.33
C GLU A 1164 62.62 5.22 -2.17
N ASP A 1165 62.76 4.85 -3.46
CA ASP A 1165 61.62 4.57 -4.34
C ASP A 1165 61.01 3.18 -4.07
N ASN A 1166 59.73 3.00 -4.38
CA ASN A 1166 58.98 1.74 -4.23
C ASN A 1166 58.78 1.26 -2.79
N MET A 1167 58.61 2.18 -1.84
CA MET A 1167 58.24 1.85 -0.47
C MET A 1167 56.88 1.15 -0.39
N ILE A 1168 56.61 0.49 0.75
CA ILE A 1168 55.29 -0.06 1.08
C ILE A 1168 54.68 0.80 2.18
N LEU A 1169 53.44 1.25 1.99
CA LEU A 1169 52.67 1.94 3.03
C LEU A 1169 51.69 0.98 3.68
N ALA A 1170 51.64 0.95 5.00
CA ALA A 1170 50.70 0.15 5.76
C ALA A 1170 49.98 1.00 6.81
N ASN A 1171 48.68 1.26 6.62
CA ASN A 1171 47.85 1.89 7.64
C ASN A 1171 47.33 0.86 8.63
N CYS A 1172 47.71 1.03 9.89
CA CYS A 1172 47.25 0.23 11.04
C CYS A 1172 46.50 1.09 12.08
N THR A 1173 46.03 2.29 11.68
CA THR A 1173 45.17 3.17 12.49
C THR A 1173 43.68 2.89 12.24
N SER A 1174 42.81 3.54 13.02
CA SER A 1174 41.35 3.52 12.80
C SER A 1174 40.82 4.68 11.94
N LEU A 1175 41.71 5.47 11.33
CA LEU A 1175 41.31 6.58 10.44
C LEU A 1175 40.56 6.03 9.22
N ALA A 1176 39.54 6.76 8.75
CA ALA A 1176 38.63 6.33 7.68
C ALA A 1176 37.64 5.20 8.05
N MET A 1177 37.66 4.67 9.28
CA MET A 1177 36.69 3.67 9.73
C MET A 1177 35.31 4.30 9.97
N LYS A 1178 34.23 3.60 9.60
CA LYS A 1178 32.85 4.08 9.83
C LYS A 1178 32.64 4.51 11.29
N PRO A 1179 32.01 5.68 11.54
CA PRO A 1179 31.34 6.56 10.57
C PRO A 1179 32.25 7.60 9.87
N HIS A 1180 33.52 7.70 10.24
CA HIS A 1180 34.44 8.76 9.79
C HIS A 1180 35.13 8.44 8.46
N ILE A 1181 34.37 8.17 7.41
CA ILE A 1181 34.87 7.62 6.13
C ILE A 1181 35.71 8.59 5.29
N ASP A 1182 35.62 9.90 5.56
CA ASP A 1182 36.31 10.94 4.77
C ASP A 1182 37.75 11.21 5.22
N GLY A 1183 38.18 10.61 6.34
CA GLY A 1183 39.55 10.70 6.83
C GLY A 1183 40.54 9.94 5.95
N THR A 1184 41.81 10.38 5.92
CA THR A 1184 42.92 9.61 5.34
C THR A 1184 44.14 9.74 6.25
N ALA A 1185 44.95 8.69 6.33
CA ALA A 1185 46.18 8.67 7.12
C ALA A 1185 47.37 9.32 6.38
N MET A 1186 47.27 9.48 5.06
CA MET A 1186 48.31 10.04 4.20
C MET A 1186 47.66 10.83 3.05
N PRO A 1187 48.16 12.03 2.70
CA PRO A 1187 47.62 12.79 1.58
C PRO A 1187 48.03 12.18 0.23
N LYS A 1188 47.13 12.23 -0.76
CA LYS A 1188 47.33 11.72 -2.12
C LYS A 1188 48.69 12.00 -2.76
N HIS A 1189 49.27 13.19 -2.57
CA HIS A 1189 50.53 13.55 -3.24
C HIS A 1189 51.73 12.72 -2.73
N ALA A 1190 51.72 12.29 -1.46
CA ALA A 1190 52.75 11.43 -0.88
C ALA A 1190 52.63 9.97 -1.35
N LEU A 1191 51.44 9.53 -1.78
CA LEU A 1191 51.17 8.15 -2.20
C LEU A 1191 51.96 7.70 -3.44
N LYS A 1192 52.43 8.64 -4.27
CA LYS A 1192 53.23 8.35 -5.47
C LYS A 1192 54.56 7.64 -5.19
N ARG A 1193 55.06 7.71 -3.95
CA ARG A 1193 56.34 7.11 -3.54
C ARG A 1193 56.20 5.63 -3.16
N TYR A 1194 54.96 5.16 -3.02
CA TYR A 1194 54.67 3.80 -2.56
C TYR A 1194 54.25 2.91 -3.72
N CYS A 1195 54.91 1.76 -3.86
CA CYS A 1195 54.53 0.76 -4.85
C CYS A 1195 53.31 -0.07 -4.43
N LEU A 1196 53.08 -0.18 -3.12
CA LEU A 1196 51.96 -0.89 -2.51
C LEU A 1196 51.42 -0.12 -1.32
N VAL A 1197 50.09 -0.04 -1.22
CA VAL A 1197 49.38 0.54 -0.07
C VAL A 1197 48.43 -0.50 0.52
N PHE A 1198 48.67 -0.83 1.78
CA PHE A 1198 47.84 -1.68 2.63
C PHE A 1198 47.07 -0.83 3.63
N ASP A 1199 45.79 -1.14 3.82
CA ASP A 1199 44.96 -0.52 4.86
C ASP A 1199 44.27 -1.60 5.69
N ALA A 1200 44.57 -1.66 6.99
CA ALA A 1200 43.95 -2.62 7.92
C ALA A 1200 42.46 -2.32 8.16
N VAL A 1201 41.98 -1.11 7.82
CA VAL A 1201 40.55 -0.78 7.89
C VAL A 1201 39.79 -1.52 6.79
N TYR A 1202 38.80 -2.30 7.20
CA TYR A 1202 37.96 -3.10 6.30
C TYR A 1202 36.49 -2.62 6.24
N THR A 1203 36.15 -1.57 6.99
CA THR A 1203 34.79 -0.99 7.02
C THR A 1203 34.88 0.54 6.96
N PRO A 1204 34.73 1.17 5.78
CA PRO A 1204 34.36 0.56 4.49
C PRO A 1204 35.51 -0.26 3.87
N LYS A 1205 35.19 -1.15 2.91
CA LYS A 1205 36.20 -1.93 2.17
C LYS A 1205 37.16 -1.01 1.40
N GLU A 1206 36.64 -0.01 0.68
CA GLU A 1206 37.45 0.97 -0.04
C GLU A 1206 37.51 2.29 0.75
N THR A 1207 38.56 2.44 1.56
CA THR A 1207 38.84 3.67 2.30
C THR A 1207 39.28 4.80 1.38
N ARG A 1208 39.23 6.04 1.87
CA ARG A 1208 39.79 7.18 1.13
C ARG A 1208 41.27 6.97 0.79
N LEU A 1209 42.05 6.39 1.71
CA LEU A 1209 43.46 6.06 1.49
C LEU A 1209 43.65 5.13 0.30
N LEU A 1210 42.91 4.00 0.26
CA LEU A 1210 43.00 3.04 -0.84
C LEU A 1210 42.50 3.62 -2.17
N ARG A 1211 41.45 4.46 -2.15
CA ARG A 1211 40.94 5.16 -3.33
C ARG A 1211 42.00 6.11 -3.91
N GLU A 1212 42.60 6.94 -3.06
CA GLU A 1212 43.66 7.88 -3.48
C GLU A 1212 44.93 7.14 -3.94
N ALA A 1213 45.27 6.01 -3.32
CA ALA A 1213 46.41 5.17 -3.72
C ALA A 1213 46.20 4.50 -5.08
N LYS A 1214 44.96 4.11 -5.39
CA LYS A 1214 44.58 3.56 -6.69
C LYS A 1214 44.87 4.56 -7.81
N GLU A 1215 44.57 5.83 -7.56
CA GLU A 1215 44.77 6.93 -8.52
C GLU A 1215 46.26 7.25 -8.75
N THR A 1216 47.16 6.83 -7.85
CA THR A 1216 48.61 6.96 -8.03
C THR A 1216 49.26 5.73 -8.65
N GLY A 1217 48.49 4.68 -8.97
CA GLY A 1217 48.99 3.45 -9.59
C GLY A 1217 49.63 2.46 -8.62
N ALA A 1218 49.43 2.63 -7.30
CA ALA A 1218 49.94 1.68 -6.32
C ALA A 1218 49.13 0.37 -6.32
N ILE A 1219 49.78 -0.74 -5.97
CA ILE A 1219 49.12 -2.01 -5.68
C ILE A 1219 48.32 -1.86 -4.39
N LEU A 1220 47.07 -2.33 -4.36
CA LEU A 1220 46.21 -2.19 -3.19
C LEU A 1220 46.06 -3.51 -2.45
N VAL A 1221 46.15 -3.46 -1.13
CA VAL A 1221 45.81 -4.59 -0.24
C VAL A 1221 44.71 -4.13 0.72
N TYR A 1222 43.56 -4.79 0.67
CA TYR A 1222 42.38 -4.38 1.43
C TYR A 1222 42.42 -5.00 2.83
N GLY A 1223 41.88 -4.29 3.82
CA GLY A 1223 41.74 -4.81 5.18
C GLY A 1223 40.88 -6.08 5.25
N THR A 1224 40.01 -6.30 4.26
CA THR A 1224 39.23 -7.53 4.13
C THR A 1224 40.12 -8.75 3.89
N ASP A 1225 41.25 -8.59 3.18
CA ASP A 1225 42.21 -9.67 2.92
C ASP A 1225 42.91 -10.09 4.22
N MET A 1226 43.32 -9.10 5.02
CA MET A 1226 43.86 -9.33 6.37
C MET A 1226 42.82 -10.00 7.26
N LEU A 1227 41.57 -9.50 7.30
CA LEU A 1227 40.49 -10.01 8.15
C LEU A 1227 40.19 -11.50 7.91
N ILE A 1228 40.17 -11.92 6.64
CA ILE A 1228 39.94 -13.31 6.24
C ILE A 1228 41.09 -14.19 6.74
N ARG A 1229 42.34 -13.82 6.43
CA ARG A 1229 43.52 -14.61 6.77
C ARG A 1229 43.75 -14.73 8.28
N GLN A 1230 43.64 -13.62 9.01
CA GLN A 1230 43.70 -13.68 10.48
C GLN A 1230 42.54 -14.51 11.05
N GLY A 1231 41.40 -14.57 10.36
CA GLY A 1231 40.24 -15.39 10.70
C GLY A 1231 40.48 -16.89 10.53
N PHE A 1232 41.28 -17.31 9.55
CA PHE A 1232 41.65 -18.71 9.34
C PHE A 1232 42.39 -19.31 10.53
N GLU A 1233 43.41 -18.61 11.01
CA GLU A 1233 44.18 -19.04 12.19
C GLU A 1233 43.32 -19.01 13.46
N GLN A 1234 42.45 -18.01 13.60
CA GLN A 1234 41.50 -17.96 14.72
C GLN A 1234 40.53 -19.14 14.69
N TYR A 1235 40.04 -19.52 13.51
CA TYR A 1235 39.16 -20.67 13.35
C TYR A 1235 39.86 -21.99 13.72
N ARG A 1236 41.10 -22.18 13.26
CA ARG A 1236 41.94 -23.33 13.64
C ARG A 1236 42.13 -23.40 15.16
N ASN A 1237 42.43 -22.28 15.79
CA ASN A 1237 42.64 -22.21 17.23
C ASN A 1237 41.36 -22.42 18.05
N PHE A 1238 40.20 -21.92 17.60
CA PHE A 1238 38.92 -22.13 18.27
C PHE A 1238 38.41 -23.58 18.15
N THR A 1239 38.64 -24.23 17.01
CA THR A 1239 37.93 -25.46 16.66
C THR A 1239 38.83 -26.70 16.55
N GLY A 1240 40.13 -26.51 16.30
CA GLY A 1240 41.05 -27.57 15.91
C GLY A 1240 40.86 -28.08 14.47
N LEU A 1241 39.95 -27.49 13.69
CA LEU A 1241 39.62 -27.89 12.33
C LEU A 1241 40.34 -27.02 11.29
N GLN A 1242 40.39 -27.49 10.04
CA GLN A 1242 40.82 -26.66 8.92
C GLN A 1242 39.75 -25.59 8.61
N PRO A 1243 40.16 -24.34 8.34
CA PRO A 1243 39.23 -23.25 8.08
C PRO A 1243 38.56 -23.43 6.71
N PRO A 1244 37.26 -23.13 6.59
CA PRO A 1244 36.57 -23.16 5.31
C PRO A 1244 36.93 -21.90 4.50
N GLU A 1245 38.11 -21.92 3.87
CA GLU A 1245 38.71 -20.72 3.26
C GLU A 1245 37.87 -20.11 2.14
N GLU A 1246 37.30 -20.95 1.27
CA GLU A 1246 36.45 -20.53 0.15
C GLU A 1246 35.18 -19.83 0.65
N LEU A 1247 34.53 -20.40 1.67
CA LEU A 1247 33.33 -19.84 2.29
C LEU A 1247 33.57 -18.45 2.88
N PHE A 1248 34.70 -18.24 3.58
CA PHE A 1248 35.04 -16.91 4.12
C PHE A 1248 35.23 -15.88 3.01
N ARG A 1249 35.84 -16.27 1.88
CA ARG A 1249 36.03 -15.39 0.72
C ARG A 1249 34.70 -15.04 0.06
N GLU A 1250 33.84 -16.03 -0.21
CA GLU A 1250 32.50 -15.82 -0.78
C GLU A 1250 31.63 -14.90 0.08
N LEU A 1251 31.62 -15.12 1.40
CA LEU A 1251 30.87 -14.28 2.33
C LEU A 1251 31.37 -12.84 2.32
N MET A 1252 32.69 -12.65 2.31
CA MET A 1252 33.27 -11.32 2.26
C MET A 1252 33.01 -10.63 0.92
N GLU A 1253 32.98 -11.34 -0.20
CA GLU A 1253 32.62 -10.75 -1.50
C GLU A 1253 31.15 -10.32 -1.54
N LYS A 1254 30.24 -11.16 -1.03
CA LYS A 1254 28.80 -10.88 -1.00
C LYS A 1254 28.42 -9.73 -0.06
N HIS A 1255 29.21 -9.51 1.00
CA HIS A 1255 28.89 -8.57 2.08
C HIS A 1255 29.95 -7.47 2.29
N ALA A 1256 30.86 -7.28 1.32
CA ALA A 1256 32.01 -6.36 1.36
C ALA A 1256 31.66 -4.87 1.51
#